data_AF-A0A812TE25-F1
#
_entry.id   AF-A0A812TE25-F1
#
_cell.length_a   1.000
_cell.length_b   1.000
_cell.length_c   1.000
_cell.angle_alpha   90.00
_cell.angle_beta   90.00
_cell.angle_gamma   90.00
#
_symmetry.space_group_name_H-M   'P 1'
#
loop_
_entity.id
_entity.type
_entity.pdbx_description
1 polymer ?
#
loop_
_entity_poly.entity_id
_entity_poly.type
_entity_poly.pdbx_seq_one_letter_code
_entity_poly.pdbx_strand_id
1 'polypeptide(L)'
;MDSPADGNAREMSPPSKRARLGPEEPERPGRLAELDLRSADLEGRDDAEEDDADEESASRDIDSRPNSFDSSVAGPERPPNGRAEVTENLFRKENLPPPMDHEIEFLIKDPKSFSVGQSVTSEMKTLHGCFTFRLLVFPMGTETTTPPNQVAAFVEAQAPPDCEDVRWAFEGVKYQIAVVNWKDYRKSTTQVDVWNFTRDHADRGWHKTFLKAKDMSSETGWLSENSELCLRACCSSRRAMVQTPGRRLANYVGLKNHGATCYMNCLLQTLFCLGHFRHIAYSIEVPETDQQAVVSSDDISDTLGFDDDRPALPLLVSLQNLFYRLQTSDHAGPQGAVSCRELMRSFGWDTADAFMQHDAQELNRLLCDRLEEQMKGTPTDGEIKRNVLGLLGDMSLLMRKRFMFDPEKMDMGKLNGKMEFPQVLDLEAFAPGSGKYMLHTVIVHSGGVSSGHYYAFVRVRDGDKSQWVKFDDDDLLDGPADVQLVLLPFCSSDLAETSRLVLAASAGQLSDLEEILQRPMDPNGISAKGSTALITASMEQTDVTVVSLLLEAGAEPNMADEVGLTALLAASTQGNLEVVRLLLKDGAKKDLADNDGMTAFLSASRRGHVDIVRLLIDAGADMNVADRNGWTALLWASFNGLAAIIRVLLDAGARVDVAGNNRDTALLWASSCGQLEVARMLVEAGIDKDASDLDGDTALLIAARNGHAEVVRFLLEADKLFS
;
A
#
# COMPACT_ATOMS: atom_id res chain seq x y z
N MET A 1 -29.91 69.24 -25.48
CA MET A 1 -30.73 68.37 -24.62
C MET A 1 -29.84 67.57 -23.70
N ASP A 2 -29.27 68.09 -22.60
CA ASP A 2 -28.99 69.47 -22.19
C ASP A 2 -27.82 69.46 -21.18
N SER A 3 -27.00 70.50 -21.22
CA SER A 3 -26.10 70.91 -20.12
C SER A 3 -26.84 71.97 -19.26
N PRO A 4 -26.36 72.51 -18.11
CA PRO A 4 -24.98 72.48 -17.58
C PRO A 4 -24.87 72.35 -16.01
N ALA A 5 -23.69 72.11 -15.41
CA ALA A 5 -22.76 73.06 -14.74
C ALA A 5 -22.89 73.28 -13.20
N ASP A 6 -21.77 73.78 -12.66
CA ASP A 6 -21.51 74.38 -11.34
C ASP A 6 -21.53 73.50 -10.06
N GLY A 7 -20.67 73.74 -9.06
CA GLY A 7 -19.55 74.69 -9.01
C GLY A 7 -19.11 75.09 -7.59
N ASN A 8 -17.80 75.34 -7.45
CA ASN A 8 -17.09 76.03 -6.34
C ASN A 8 -16.88 75.35 -4.96
N ALA A 9 -15.60 75.44 -4.56
CA ALA A 9 -15.05 75.12 -3.26
C ALA A 9 -15.22 76.25 -2.23
N ARG A 10 -14.93 75.96 -0.95
CA ARG A 10 -14.21 76.91 -0.08
C ARG A 10 -13.42 76.23 1.04
N GLU A 11 -12.35 76.90 1.43
CA GLU A 11 -11.28 76.43 2.32
C GLU A 11 -11.68 76.50 3.81
N MET A 12 -10.95 75.77 4.67
CA MET A 12 -10.17 76.38 5.76
C MET A 12 -9.14 75.37 6.32
N SER A 13 -7.91 75.85 6.54
CA SER A 13 -6.77 75.07 7.04
C SER A 13 -6.37 75.53 8.48
N PRO A 14 -5.19 75.21 9.05
CA PRO A 14 -5.12 74.38 10.26
C PRO A 14 -4.52 75.13 11.47
N PRO A 15 -4.18 74.42 12.56
CA PRO A 15 -2.75 74.36 12.92
C PRO A 15 -2.32 73.02 13.59
N SER A 16 -1.04 72.76 13.90
CA SER A 16 0.23 72.99 13.16
C SER A 16 1.42 72.44 13.97
N LYS A 17 2.42 71.85 13.28
CA LYS A 17 3.87 71.80 13.67
C LYS A 17 4.21 71.03 14.97
N ARG A 18 5.41 70.45 15.16
CA ARG A 18 6.76 70.65 14.58
C ARG A 18 7.50 69.28 14.68
N ALA A 19 8.16 68.72 13.66
CA ALA A 19 9.45 69.10 13.05
C ALA A 19 10.62 69.21 14.08
N ARG A 20 11.87 68.77 13.83
CA ARG A 20 12.63 68.34 12.61
C ARG A 20 13.73 67.31 13.06
N LEU A 21 14.70 66.78 12.29
CA LEU A 21 15.34 67.09 10.98
C LEU A 21 15.88 65.78 10.31
N GLY A 22 16.84 65.87 9.39
CA GLY A 22 17.66 64.79 8.79
C GLY A 22 19.18 65.11 8.91
N PRO A 23 20.10 64.71 8.00
CA PRO A 23 19.90 64.18 6.63
C PRO A 23 20.88 63.04 6.16
N GLU A 24 20.94 62.81 4.84
CA GLU A 24 22.05 62.24 4.01
C GLU A 24 22.32 60.71 3.87
N GLU A 25 21.87 60.16 2.73
CA GLU A 25 22.66 59.43 1.68
C GLU A 25 23.33 58.03 1.92
N PRO A 26 23.79 57.29 0.86
CA PRO A 26 23.53 55.84 0.74
C PRO A 26 24.77 54.91 0.75
N GLU A 27 24.57 53.58 0.87
CA GLU A 27 25.21 52.54 0.01
C GLU A 27 24.87 51.07 0.40
N ARG A 28 24.67 50.24 -0.65
CA ARG A 28 24.95 48.79 -0.93
C ARG A 28 25.01 47.67 0.17
N PRO A 29 24.88 46.37 -0.25
CA PRO A 29 24.47 45.27 0.64
C PRO A 29 25.61 44.36 1.18
N GLY A 30 25.32 43.61 2.25
CA GLY A 30 26.22 42.61 2.83
C GLY A 30 25.50 41.41 3.48
N ARG A 31 25.73 40.23 2.87
CA ARG A 31 26.07 38.91 3.45
C ARG A 31 25.48 38.44 4.79
N LEU A 32 24.85 37.27 4.71
CA LEU A 32 25.13 36.03 5.46
C LEU A 32 25.86 36.16 6.82
N ALA A 33 25.21 35.66 7.87
CA ALA A 33 25.85 35.14 9.06
C ALA A 33 25.16 33.84 9.49
N GLU A 34 25.88 32.73 9.39
CA GLU A 34 25.69 31.58 10.27
C GLU A 34 25.97 32.05 11.71
N LEU A 35 25.30 31.48 12.72
CA LEU A 35 25.77 31.59 14.10
C LEU A 35 25.35 30.40 14.96
N ASP A 36 26.35 29.86 15.63
CA ASP A 36 26.38 28.63 16.40
C ASP A 36 25.35 28.47 17.53
N LEU A 37 24.99 27.20 17.70
CA LEU A 37 25.02 26.44 18.96
C LEU A 37 25.38 27.22 20.24
N ARG A 38 24.54 27.03 21.27
CA ARG A 38 24.95 27.21 22.66
C ARG A 38 24.66 25.94 23.47
N SER A 39 25.74 25.35 23.98
CA SER A 39 25.72 24.39 25.06
C SER A 39 25.23 25.01 26.37
N ALA A 40 24.76 24.17 27.28
CA ALA A 40 24.62 24.47 28.69
C ALA A 40 25.16 23.27 29.48
N ASP A 41 26.20 23.52 30.28
CA ASP A 41 26.93 22.51 31.03
C ASP A 41 26.18 22.04 32.28
N LEU A 42 26.37 20.78 32.67
CA LEU A 42 26.38 20.38 34.07
C LEU A 42 27.49 19.34 34.31
N GLU A 43 28.20 19.49 35.42
CA GLU A 43 29.53 18.94 35.65
C GLU A 43 29.53 17.52 36.25
N GLY A 44 30.43 16.68 35.73
CA GLY A 44 31.42 15.90 36.51
C GLY A 44 30.98 14.86 37.56
N ARG A 45 31.46 13.61 37.38
CA ARG A 45 32.57 13.06 38.20
C ARG A 45 33.10 11.70 37.71
N ASP A 46 34.42 11.69 37.54
CA ASP A 46 35.42 10.68 37.97
C ASP A 46 35.31 9.20 37.51
N ASP A 47 36.24 8.85 36.62
CA ASP A 47 37.15 7.68 36.62
C ASP A 47 36.65 6.24 36.79
N ALA A 48 36.74 5.44 35.72
CA ALA A 48 37.40 4.11 35.69
C ALA A 48 37.65 3.63 34.25
N GLU A 49 38.71 2.84 34.04
CA GLU A 49 39.10 2.20 32.78
C GLU A 49 38.45 0.80 32.60
N GLU A 50 38.80 0.14 31.48
CA GLU A 50 38.69 -1.31 31.17
C GLU A 50 37.40 -1.87 30.50
N ASP A 51 37.65 -2.30 29.25
CA ASP A 51 37.37 -3.62 28.67
C ASP A 51 36.03 -4.05 28.05
N ASP A 52 36.22 -4.80 26.95
CA ASP A 52 35.22 -5.49 26.14
C ASP A 52 34.48 -6.60 26.91
N ALA A 53 33.16 -6.71 26.73
CA ALA A 53 32.44 -7.98 26.92
C ALA A 53 31.11 -8.04 26.14
N ASP A 54 30.84 -9.21 25.58
CA ASP A 54 29.53 -9.64 25.08
C ASP A 54 28.50 -9.83 26.21
N GLU A 55 27.21 -9.70 25.91
CA GLU A 55 26.06 -10.54 26.35
C GLU A 55 24.76 -9.86 25.85
N GLU A 56 23.93 -10.47 25.00
CA GLU A 56 23.05 -11.63 25.18
C GLU A 56 21.82 -11.39 26.10
N SER A 57 20.63 -11.43 25.47
CA SER A 57 19.30 -11.68 26.04
C SER A 57 18.60 -10.62 26.93
N ALA A 58 17.34 -10.31 26.57
CA ALA A 58 16.26 -10.04 27.52
C ALA A 58 14.89 -10.19 26.83
N SER A 59 14.27 -11.37 26.94
CA SER A 59 12.86 -11.58 26.61
C SER A 59 11.95 -11.02 27.71
N ARG A 60 10.84 -10.36 27.32
CA ARG A 60 9.62 -10.25 28.15
C ARG A 60 8.35 -10.27 27.29
N ASP A 61 7.45 -11.18 27.64
CA ASP A 61 6.11 -11.34 27.08
C ASP A 61 5.14 -10.22 27.49
N ILE A 62 4.02 -10.09 26.76
CA ILE A 62 2.65 -10.29 27.29
C ILE A 62 1.60 -10.19 26.16
N ASP A 63 0.56 -11.02 26.27
CA ASP A 63 -0.66 -11.15 25.44
C ASP A 63 -1.31 -9.82 24.95
N SER A 64 -1.97 -9.76 23.78
CA SER A 64 -3.24 -10.49 23.58
C SER A 64 -3.77 -10.50 22.12
N ARG A 65 -4.56 -11.55 21.82
CA ARG A 65 -5.34 -11.83 20.58
C ARG A 65 -6.74 -11.12 20.63
N PRO A 66 -7.71 -11.27 19.69
CA PRO A 66 -7.78 -12.15 18.49
C PRO A 66 -8.41 -11.56 17.20
N ASN A 67 -8.32 -12.31 16.09
CA ASN A 67 -9.39 -12.64 15.12
C ASN A 67 -8.78 -13.39 13.91
N SER A 68 -9.48 -14.17 13.09
CA SER A 68 -10.67 -15.03 13.28
C SER A 68 -10.93 -15.67 11.90
N PHE A 69 -11.05 -16.99 11.77
CA PHE A 69 -11.74 -17.57 10.61
C PHE A 69 -12.51 -18.82 11.01
N ASP A 70 -13.69 -18.93 10.41
CA ASP A 70 -14.86 -19.54 11.02
C ASP A 70 -15.03 -21.03 10.66
N SER A 71 -15.75 -21.74 11.51
CA SER A 71 -15.98 -23.18 11.43
C SER A 71 -17.44 -23.49 11.11
N SER A 72 -17.69 -24.16 9.98
CA SER A 72 -18.96 -24.89 9.80
C SER A 72 -18.74 -26.17 9.01
N VAL A 73 -18.91 -27.32 9.68
CA VAL A 73 -19.84 -28.43 9.36
C VAL A 73 -19.94 -29.28 10.65
N ALA A 74 -21.13 -29.80 10.94
CA ALA A 74 -21.48 -30.43 12.22
C ALA A 74 -20.77 -31.78 12.50
N GLY A 75 -20.61 -32.10 13.79
CA GLY A 75 -20.17 -33.42 14.25
C GLY A 75 -21.30 -34.45 14.35
N PRO A 76 -21.00 -35.63 14.94
CA PRO A 76 -21.80 -36.00 16.11
C PRO A 76 -20.99 -36.45 17.34
N GLU A 77 -21.47 -35.96 18.49
CA GLU A 77 -21.53 -36.61 19.82
C GLU A 77 -20.26 -37.09 20.57
N ARG A 78 -20.11 -36.58 21.79
CA ARG A 78 -19.32 -37.18 22.89
C ARG A 78 -20.19 -38.09 23.77
N PRO A 79 -19.62 -39.21 24.24
CA PRO A 79 -19.87 -39.71 25.60
C PRO A 79 -18.53 -39.69 26.42
N PRO A 80 -18.48 -40.08 27.70
CA PRO A 80 -18.32 -39.07 28.77
C PRO A 80 -16.99 -39.18 29.53
N ASN A 81 -16.80 -38.26 30.51
CA ASN A 81 -15.68 -38.25 31.45
C ASN A 81 -15.37 -39.64 32.04
N GLY A 82 -14.20 -40.18 31.69
CA GLY A 82 -13.57 -41.31 32.36
C GLY A 82 -12.08 -41.05 32.53
N ARG A 83 -11.60 -41.00 33.78
CA ARG A 83 -10.17 -41.10 34.08
C ARG A 83 -9.72 -42.50 33.67
N ALA A 84 -9.00 -42.60 32.55
CA ALA A 84 -8.29 -43.79 32.13
C ALA A 84 -6.80 -43.44 32.02
N GLU A 85 -5.94 -44.43 32.29
CA GLU A 85 -4.52 -44.23 32.54
C GLU A 85 -3.77 -43.78 31.28
N VAL A 86 -2.76 -42.92 31.46
CA VAL A 86 -1.85 -42.51 30.38
C VAL A 86 -0.89 -43.66 30.09
N THR A 87 -1.30 -44.59 29.23
CA THR A 87 -0.37 -45.52 28.58
C THR A 87 0.46 -44.76 27.55
N GLU A 88 1.78 -44.91 27.62
CA GLU A 88 2.74 -44.33 26.68
C GLU A 88 2.50 -44.87 25.25
N ASN A 89 1.72 -44.15 24.45
CA ASN A 89 1.68 -44.37 23.01
C ASN A 89 2.98 -43.83 22.41
N LEU A 90 3.98 -44.70 22.26
CA LEU A 90 5.16 -44.41 21.42
C LEU A 90 4.67 -43.98 20.03
N PHE A 91 5.05 -42.78 19.59
CA PHE A 91 4.89 -42.40 18.20
C PHE A 91 5.70 -43.37 17.33
N ARG A 92 5.01 -44.05 16.41
CA ARG A 92 5.62 -44.87 15.36
C ARG A 92 5.62 -44.11 14.04
N LYS A 93 6.50 -44.51 13.11
CA LYS A 93 6.61 -43.96 11.75
C LYS A 93 5.25 -43.86 11.02
N GLU A 94 4.36 -44.81 11.26
CA GLU A 94 2.99 -44.89 10.74
C GLU A 94 2.08 -43.70 11.14
N ASN A 95 2.43 -42.96 12.21
CA ASN A 95 1.68 -41.81 12.72
C ASN A 95 2.33 -40.45 12.40
N LEU A 96 3.43 -40.43 11.63
CA LEU A 96 3.98 -39.18 11.12
C LEU A 96 3.05 -38.63 10.02
N PRO A 97 2.82 -37.31 9.93
CA PRO A 97 2.15 -36.74 8.76
C PRO A 97 2.87 -37.17 7.48
N PRO A 98 2.15 -37.63 6.44
CA PRO A 98 2.78 -37.89 5.15
C PRO A 98 3.45 -36.61 4.65
N PRO A 99 4.62 -36.69 4.00
CA PRO A 99 5.30 -35.52 3.48
C PRO A 99 4.39 -34.80 2.47
N MET A 100 4.35 -33.48 2.53
CA MET A 100 3.52 -32.70 1.60
C MET A 100 4.07 -32.75 0.17
N ASP A 101 3.24 -32.43 -0.83
CA ASP A 101 3.62 -32.48 -2.26
C ASP A 101 4.85 -31.63 -2.61
N HIS A 102 5.22 -30.64 -1.78
CA HIS A 102 6.38 -29.77 -1.93
C HIS A 102 7.55 -30.08 -0.97
N GLU A 103 7.48 -31.19 -0.22
CA GLU A 103 8.47 -31.63 0.77
C GLU A 103 9.27 -32.84 0.26
N ILE A 104 10.58 -32.87 0.50
CA ILE A 104 11.46 -34.04 0.28
C ILE A 104 11.60 -34.76 1.62
N GLU A 105 11.22 -36.04 1.71
CA GLU A 105 11.65 -36.93 2.78
C GLU A 105 12.85 -37.75 2.29
N PHE A 106 13.95 -37.74 3.05
CA PHE A 106 15.19 -38.41 2.70
C PHE A 106 15.67 -39.31 3.84
N LEU A 107 15.85 -40.60 3.54
CA LEU A 107 16.21 -41.65 4.49
C LEU A 107 17.64 -42.13 4.24
N ILE A 108 18.55 -41.85 5.17
CA ILE A 108 19.96 -42.25 5.11
C ILE A 108 20.14 -43.52 5.94
N LYS A 109 20.50 -44.62 5.28
CA LYS A 109 20.81 -45.90 5.94
C LYS A 109 22.22 -45.87 6.51
N ASP A 110 22.38 -46.41 7.71
CA ASP A 110 23.67 -46.56 8.41
C ASP A 110 24.55 -45.28 8.38
N PRO A 111 24.04 -44.12 8.84
CA PRO A 111 24.75 -42.83 8.76
C PRO A 111 26.10 -42.81 9.49
N LYS A 112 26.36 -43.75 10.40
CA LYS A 112 27.66 -43.92 11.08
C LYS A 112 28.73 -44.64 10.26
N SER A 113 28.37 -45.24 9.12
CA SER A 113 29.32 -45.89 8.21
C SER A 113 30.08 -44.91 7.30
N PHE A 114 29.57 -43.67 7.19
CA PHE A 114 30.14 -42.63 6.35
C PHE A 114 31.40 -42.03 6.98
N SER A 115 32.38 -41.66 6.16
CA SER A 115 33.52 -40.87 6.63
C SER A 115 33.15 -39.39 6.75
N VAL A 116 33.85 -38.66 7.60
CA VAL A 116 33.79 -37.18 7.62
C VAL A 116 34.09 -36.63 6.21
N GLY A 117 33.32 -35.66 5.76
CA GLY A 117 33.40 -35.09 4.41
C GLY A 117 32.70 -35.91 3.32
N GLN A 118 32.18 -37.11 3.61
CA GLN A 118 31.38 -37.88 2.66
C GLN A 118 29.92 -37.41 2.68
N SER A 119 29.41 -37.01 1.52
CA SER A 119 28.02 -36.60 1.33
C SER A 119 27.13 -37.71 0.77
N VAL A 120 25.82 -37.54 0.96
CA VAL A 120 24.75 -38.29 0.31
C VAL A 120 23.70 -37.28 -0.16
N THR A 121 23.13 -37.51 -1.34
CA THR A 121 22.12 -36.64 -1.94
C THR A 121 20.77 -37.34 -2.07
N SER A 122 19.68 -36.59 -1.94
CA SER A 122 18.34 -37.06 -2.30
C SER A 122 18.12 -37.02 -3.81
N GLU A 123 17.02 -37.63 -4.26
CA GLU A 123 16.47 -37.34 -5.58
C GLU A 123 16.13 -35.84 -5.71
N MET A 124 16.16 -35.34 -6.94
CA MET A 124 15.75 -33.97 -7.27
C MET A 124 14.22 -33.87 -7.25
N LYS A 125 13.69 -32.79 -6.69
CA LYS A 125 12.26 -32.47 -6.67
C LYS A 125 12.02 -31.08 -7.26
N THR A 126 11.09 -30.99 -8.20
CA THR A 126 10.70 -29.74 -8.85
C THR A 126 9.39 -29.25 -8.27
N LEU A 127 9.34 -27.97 -7.90
CA LEU A 127 8.13 -27.29 -7.42
C LEU A 127 7.38 -26.59 -8.57
N HIS A 128 6.09 -26.29 -8.35
CA HIS A 128 5.29 -25.49 -9.27
C HIS A 128 5.99 -24.13 -9.53
N GLY A 129 6.50 -23.94 -10.75
CA GLY A 129 7.31 -22.79 -11.15
C GLY A 129 8.77 -23.08 -11.54
N CYS A 130 9.16 -24.35 -11.67
CA CYS A 130 10.48 -24.79 -12.20
C CYS A 130 11.67 -24.72 -11.22
N PHE A 131 11.48 -24.32 -9.95
CA PHE A 131 12.53 -24.49 -8.93
C PHE A 131 12.77 -25.98 -8.66
N THR A 132 13.97 -26.47 -8.99
CA THR A 132 14.37 -27.86 -8.80
C THR A 132 15.47 -27.93 -7.75
N PHE A 133 15.27 -28.73 -6.70
CA PHE A 133 16.20 -28.84 -5.59
C PHE A 133 16.33 -30.27 -5.04
N ARG A 134 17.40 -30.52 -4.30
CA ARG A 134 17.62 -31.74 -3.50
C ARG A 134 18.20 -31.40 -2.13
N LEU A 135 18.14 -32.39 -1.23
CA LEU A 135 18.93 -32.41 -0.01
C LEU A 135 20.34 -32.94 -0.30
N LEU A 136 21.35 -32.22 0.19
CA LEU A 136 22.75 -32.64 0.27
C LEU A 136 23.10 -32.78 1.76
N VAL A 137 23.47 -33.97 2.21
CA VAL A 137 23.67 -34.27 3.64
C VAL A 137 25.03 -34.92 3.87
N PHE A 138 25.76 -34.45 4.88
CA PHE A 138 27.00 -35.06 5.36
C PHE A 138 26.73 -35.65 6.75
N PRO A 139 26.46 -36.96 6.88
CA PRO A 139 25.98 -37.57 8.13
C PRO A 139 26.97 -37.42 9.32
N MET A 140 28.26 -37.34 9.01
CA MET A 140 29.34 -37.18 10.00
C MET A 140 29.99 -35.77 9.94
N GLY A 141 29.44 -34.85 9.16
CA GLY A 141 29.90 -33.47 9.02
C GLY A 141 30.95 -33.24 7.91
N THR A 142 31.29 -31.98 7.69
CA THR A 142 32.12 -31.51 6.57
C THR A 142 33.60 -31.24 6.92
N GLU A 143 33.91 -30.99 8.19
CA GLU A 143 35.25 -30.59 8.67
C GLU A 143 35.86 -31.66 9.58
N THR A 144 37.18 -31.66 9.76
CA THR A 144 37.93 -32.67 10.53
C THR A 144 38.49 -32.19 11.89
N THR A 145 38.23 -30.94 12.30
CA THR A 145 38.86 -30.26 13.47
C THR A 145 37.92 -30.06 14.67
N THR A 146 38.23 -30.71 15.79
CA THR A 146 37.37 -30.93 16.98
C THR A 146 36.49 -29.75 17.44
N PRO A 147 35.15 -29.92 17.64
CA PRO A 147 34.32 -31.12 17.47
C PRO A 147 33.32 -31.03 16.27
N PRO A 148 33.69 -31.51 15.07
CA PRO A 148 32.83 -31.69 13.92
C PRO A 148 32.58 -33.19 13.78
N ASN A 149 31.61 -33.66 14.53
CA ASN A 149 31.02 -34.96 14.29
C ASN A 149 29.53 -34.72 14.42
N GLN A 150 29.00 -33.95 13.48
CA GLN A 150 27.64 -33.40 13.50
C GLN A 150 27.05 -33.52 12.10
N VAL A 151 25.77 -33.86 12.01
CA VAL A 151 25.03 -33.90 10.75
C VAL A 151 25.01 -32.49 10.17
N ALA A 152 25.57 -32.33 8.98
CA ALA A 152 25.44 -31.12 8.17
C ALA A 152 24.45 -31.38 7.03
N ALA A 153 23.60 -30.41 6.71
CA ALA A 153 22.59 -30.55 5.67
C ALA A 153 22.37 -29.22 4.94
N PHE A 154 22.20 -29.34 3.63
CA PHE A 154 22.11 -28.24 2.66
C PHE A 154 20.97 -28.52 1.68
N VAL A 155 20.33 -27.46 1.21
CA VAL A 155 19.52 -27.47 -0.01
C VAL A 155 20.44 -27.09 -1.17
N GLU A 156 20.42 -27.90 -2.22
CA GLU A 156 21.13 -27.64 -3.47
C GLU A 156 20.09 -27.47 -4.58
N ALA A 157 20.15 -26.33 -5.28
CA ALA A 157 19.28 -25.99 -6.40
C ALA A 157 19.96 -26.28 -7.74
N GLN A 158 19.16 -26.60 -8.76
CA GLN A 158 19.62 -26.81 -10.13
C GLN A 158 18.85 -25.91 -11.10
N ALA A 159 19.52 -25.55 -12.21
CA ALA A 159 18.89 -24.93 -13.38
C ALA A 159 17.60 -25.67 -13.80
N PRO A 160 16.57 -24.94 -14.29
CA PRO A 160 15.41 -25.57 -14.94
C PRO A 160 15.82 -26.45 -16.11
N PRO A 161 15.12 -27.58 -16.35
CA PRO A 161 15.46 -28.51 -17.44
C PRO A 161 15.33 -27.90 -18.85
N ASP A 162 14.54 -26.83 -18.99
CA ASP A 162 14.27 -26.15 -20.27
C ASP A 162 15.22 -24.95 -20.52
N CYS A 163 16.21 -24.70 -19.65
CA CYS A 163 17.14 -23.58 -19.78
C CYS A 163 18.51 -24.05 -20.32
N GLU A 164 18.82 -23.70 -21.56
CA GLU A 164 20.16 -23.91 -22.16
C GLU A 164 21.21 -22.89 -21.66
N ASP A 165 20.78 -21.80 -21.01
CA ASP A 165 21.62 -20.64 -20.73
C ASP A 165 22.35 -20.70 -19.37
N VAL A 166 23.47 -19.97 -19.30
CA VAL A 166 24.48 -20.02 -18.24
C VAL A 166 24.07 -19.31 -16.96
N ARG A 167 23.04 -18.46 -16.99
CA ARG A 167 22.59 -17.63 -15.87
C ARG A 167 21.16 -17.99 -15.44
N TRP A 168 21.04 -18.44 -14.19
CA TRP A 168 19.78 -18.64 -13.48
C TRP A 168 19.97 -18.16 -12.04
N ALA A 169 18.91 -17.57 -11.47
CA ALA A 169 18.88 -17.07 -10.10
C ALA A 169 17.47 -17.21 -9.52
N PHE A 170 17.32 -17.99 -8.45
CA PHE A 170 16.08 -18.10 -7.69
C PHE A 170 16.15 -17.21 -6.45
N GLU A 171 15.54 -16.03 -6.50
CA GLU A 171 15.54 -15.08 -5.37
C GLU A 171 14.54 -15.47 -4.27
N GLY A 172 14.90 -15.14 -3.02
CA GLY A 172 13.98 -15.17 -1.88
C GLY A 172 13.41 -16.56 -1.55
N VAL A 173 14.13 -17.63 -1.88
CA VAL A 173 13.68 -19.00 -1.61
C VAL A 173 13.77 -19.24 -0.11
N LYS A 174 12.60 -19.34 0.53
CA LYS A 174 12.51 -19.77 1.92
C LYS A 174 12.61 -21.28 1.95
N TYR A 175 13.66 -21.81 2.57
CA TYR A 175 13.88 -23.24 2.72
C TYR A 175 13.96 -23.63 4.19
N GLN A 176 13.51 -24.85 4.48
CA GLN A 176 13.46 -25.43 5.80
C GLN A 176 14.05 -26.84 5.73
N ILE A 177 14.96 -27.18 6.64
CA ILE A 177 15.50 -28.53 6.80
C ILE A 177 15.21 -28.98 8.24
N ALA A 178 14.67 -30.19 8.38
CA ALA A 178 14.39 -30.83 9.66
C ALA A 178 15.09 -32.20 9.72
N VAL A 179 15.75 -32.50 10.84
CA VAL A 179 16.12 -33.87 11.20
C VAL A 179 15.01 -34.41 12.08
N VAL A 180 14.36 -35.50 11.66
CA VAL A 180 13.17 -36.03 12.33
C VAL A 180 13.59 -37.00 13.43
N ASN A 181 13.01 -36.83 14.63
CA ASN A 181 13.13 -37.81 15.70
C ASN A 181 11.98 -38.83 15.62
N TRP A 182 12.33 -40.11 15.47
CA TRP A 182 11.41 -41.23 15.27
C TRP A 182 10.52 -41.55 16.47
N LYS A 183 10.91 -41.14 17.69
CA LYS A 183 10.16 -41.44 18.93
C LYS A 183 9.28 -40.29 19.40
N ASP A 184 9.67 -39.06 19.11
CA ASP A 184 8.95 -37.85 19.53
C ASP A 184 9.21 -36.74 18.51
N TYR A 185 8.23 -36.51 17.62
CA TYR A 185 8.34 -35.52 16.56
C TYR A 185 8.62 -34.11 17.09
N ARG A 186 8.22 -33.77 18.32
CA ARG A 186 8.47 -32.45 18.94
C ARG A 186 9.95 -32.21 19.28
N LYS A 187 10.76 -33.26 19.30
CA LYS A 187 12.21 -33.18 19.50
C LYS A 187 12.99 -33.06 18.19
N SER A 188 12.31 -33.05 17.03
CA SER A 188 12.96 -32.91 15.71
C SER A 188 13.62 -31.54 15.56
N THR A 189 14.93 -31.52 15.27
CA THR A 189 15.66 -30.25 15.06
C THR A 189 15.31 -29.68 13.69
N THR A 190 14.73 -28.49 13.65
CA THR A 190 14.33 -27.80 12.41
C THR A 190 15.06 -26.47 12.30
N GLN A 191 15.59 -26.14 11.12
CA GLN A 191 16.13 -24.83 10.80
C GLN A 191 15.51 -24.27 9.52
N VAL A 192 15.42 -22.95 9.45
CA VAL A 192 14.75 -22.18 8.39
C VAL A 192 15.62 -21.00 8.03
N ASP A 193 15.80 -20.74 6.73
CA ASP A 193 16.53 -19.59 6.20
C ASP A 193 15.90 -19.13 4.87
N VAL A 194 16.31 -17.98 4.35
CA VAL A 194 15.88 -17.41 3.07
C VAL A 194 17.13 -17.08 2.26
N TRP A 195 17.25 -17.66 1.07
CA TRP A 195 18.46 -17.53 0.25
C TRP A 195 18.16 -17.27 -1.23
N ASN A 196 19.13 -16.66 -1.90
CA ASN A 196 19.13 -16.46 -3.35
C ASN A 196 20.06 -17.51 -3.99
N PHE A 197 19.47 -18.54 -4.61
CA PHE A 197 20.24 -19.61 -5.24
C PHE A 197 20.66 -19.20 -6.65
N THR A 198 21.95 -19.21 -6.94
CA THR A 198 22.51 -18.89 -8.27
C THR A 198 23.48 -19.97 -8.71
N ARG A 199 24.00 -19.89 -9.94
CA ARG A 199 25.04 -20.83 -10.41
C ARG A 199 26.26 -20.93 -9.49
N ASP A 200 26.75 -19.81 -8.96
CA ASP A 200 27.96 -19.78 -8.12
C ASP A 200 27.64 -20.02 -6.62
N HIS A 201 26.37 -19.91 -6.24
CA HIS A 201 25.84 -20.17 -4.89
C HIS A 201 24.63 -21.12 -4.99
N ALA A 202 24.87 -22.28 -5.60
CA ALA A 202 23.84 -23.28 -5.91
C ALA A 202 23.38 -24.07 -4.68
N ASP A 203 24.18 -24.10 -3.61
CA ASP A 203 23.85 -24.76 -2.35
C ASP A 203 23.91 -23.81 -1.14
N ARG A 204 23.05 -24.07 -0.15
CA ARG A 204 23.00 -23.32 1.11
C ARG A 204 22.46 -24.20 2.25
N GLY A 205 23.01 -24.05 3.44
CA GLY A 205 22.67 -24.88 4.58
C GLY A 205 23.59 -24.68 5.79
N TRP A 206 23.65 -25.69 6.65
CA TRP A 206 24.29 -25.59 7.95
C TRP A 206 25.27 -26.73 8.22
N HIS A 207 26.48 -26.35 8.69
CA HIS A 207 27.59 -27.28 8.93
C HIS A 207 27.60 -27.96 10.31
N LYS A 208 27.06 -27.33 11.36
CA LYS A 208 27.38 -27.70 12.77
C LYS A 208 26.20 -27.57 13.74
N THR A 209 24.97 -27.79 13.25
CA THR A 209 23.78 -27.21 13.91
C THR A 209 22.55 -28.11 14.02
N PHE A 210 22.54 -29.32 13.44
CA PHE A 210 21.37 -30.21 13.49
C PHE A 210 21.42 -31.26 14.60
N LEU A 211 22.44 -32.12 14.59
CA LEU A 211 22.57 -33.26 15.49
C LEU A 211 24.04 -33.66 15.65
N LYS A 212 24.49 -33.92 16.87
CA LYS A 212 25.83 -34.46 17.15
C LYS A 212 25.80 -35.99 16.97
N ALA A 213 26.78 -36.56 16.26
CA ALA A 213 26.89 -37.99 15.95
C ALA A 213 26.98 -38.89 17.20
N LYS A 214 27.43 -38.34 18.35
CA LYS A 214 27.37 -39.01 19.66
C LYS A 214 25.94 -39.25 20.14
N ASP A 215 25.02 -38.34 19.83
CA ASP A 215 23.63 -38.36 20.29
C ASP A 215 22.74 -39.12 19.28
N MET A 216 23.24 -39.38 18.07
CA MET A 216 22.59 -40.16 17.00
C MET A 216 22.50 -41.64 17.35
N SER A 217 21.41 -42.08 17.99
CA SER A 217 21.15 -43.50 18.29
C SER A 217 19.65 -43.83 18.18
N SER A 218 19.32 -45.12 18.19
CA SER A 218 17.93 -45.60 18.26
C SER A 218 17.33 -45.42 19.65
N GLU A 219 18.16 -45.35 20.70
CA GLU A 219 17.70 -45.07 22.06
C GLU A 219 17.17 -43.64 22.19
N THR A 220 17.89 -42.66 21.66
CA THR A 220 17.51 -41.23 21.63
C THR A 220 16.44 -40.91 20.58
N GLY A 221 16.11 -41.85 19.69
CA GLY A 221 15.10 -41.71 18.64
C GLY A 221 15.59 -41.02 17.37
N TRP A 222 16.89 -40.71 17.24
CA TRP A 222 17.44 -40.09 16.04
C TRP A 222 17.73 -41.10 14.91
N LEU A 223 17.85 -42.39 15.24
CA LEU A 223 17.86 -43.48 14.27
C LEU A 223 16.61 -44.35 14.41
N SER A 224 16.15 -44.90 13.29
CA SER A 224 15.09 -45.91 13.28
C SER A 224 15.60 -47.23 13.88
N GLU A 225 14.69 -48.18 14.09
CA GLU A 225 15.05 -49.56 14.48
C GLU A 225 15.97 -50.24 13.44
N ASN A 226 15.96 -49.76 12.19
CA ASN A 226 16.80 -50.21 11.08
C ASN A 226 18.04 -49.32 10.83
N SER A 227 18.48 -48.53 11.82
CA SER A 227 19.61 -47.59 11.70
C SER A 227 19.44 -46.49 10.64
N GLU A 228 18.20 -46.07 10.33
CA GLU A 228 17.93 -45.03 9.33
C GLU A 228 17.78 -43.64 9.99
N LEU A 229 18.47 -42.64 9.45
CA LEU A 229 18.28 -41.23 9.79
C LEU A 229 17.29 -40.59 8.81
N CYS A 230 16.28 -39.88 9.30
CA CYS A 230 15.30 -39.19 8.47
C CYS A 230 15.57 -37.68 8.47
N LEU A 231 15.71 -37.11 7.28
CA LEU A 231 15.66 -35.67 7.05
C LEU A 231 14.43 -35.34 6.22
N ARG A 232 13.80 -34.19 6.51
CA ARG A 232 12.77 -33.59 5.66
C ARG A 232 13.20 -32.20 5.24
N ALA A 233 13.00 -31.85 3.98
CA ALA A 233 13.22 -30.49 3.48
C ALA A 233 11.99 -29.96 2.76
N CYS A 234 11.59 -28.74 3.11
CA CYS A 234 10.49 -28.03 2.50
C CYS A 234 11.05 -26.73 1.92
N CYS A 235 10.84 -26.51 0.62
CA CYS A 235 11.16 -25.25 -0.03
C CYS A 235 9.85 -24.56 -0.43
N SER A 236 9.80 -23.26 -0.17
CA SER A 236 8.71 -22.37 -0.58
C SER A 236 9.33 -21.16 -1.25
N SER A 237 9.19 -21.07 -2.57
CA SER A 237 9.43 -19.81 -3.28
C SER A 237 8.09 -19.10 -3.46
N ARG A 238 8.05 -17.80 -3.17
CA ARG A 238 6.87 -16.96 -3.47
C ARG A 238 6.71 -16.71 -4.98
N ARG A 239 7.82 -16.74 -5.72
CA ARG A 239 7.88 -16.84 -7.18
C ARG A 239 9.19 -17.54 -7.55
N ALA A 240 9.10 -18.71 -8.16
CA ALA A 240 10.28 -19.31 -8.78
C ALA A 240 10.66 -18.46 -10.01
N MET A 241 11.64 -17.59 -9.82
CA MET A 241 12.23 -16.81 -10.90
C MET A 241 13.15 -17.73 -11.70
N VAL A 242 12.71 -18.10 -12.89
CA VAL A 242 13.64 -18.40 -13.97
C VAL A 242 13.83 -17.08 -14.69
N GLN A 243 15.07 -16.61 -14.84
CA GLN A 243 15.41 -15.59 -15.82
C GLN A 243 14.99 -16.12 -17.19
N THR A 244 13.80 -15.70 -17.62
CA THR A 244 13.16 -16.14 -18.87
C THR A 244 13.02 -14.90 -19.74
N PRO A 245 13.93 -14.70 -20.71
CA PRO A 245 13.99 -13.46 -21.47
C PRO A 245 12.63 -13.11 -22.10
N GLY A 246 12.15 -11.89 -21.84
CA GLY A 246 11.00 -11.32 -22.56
C GLY A 246 9.61 -11.67 -22.03
N ARG A 247 9.44 -11.93 -20.73
CA ARG A 247 8.09 -12.08 -20.16
C ARG A 247 7.39 -10.72 -20.03
N ARG A 248 6.52 -10.41 -20.99
CA ARG A 248 5.65 -9.22 -20.93
C ARG A 248 4.72 -9.30 -19.71
N LEU A 249 4.78 -8.31 -18.83
CA LEU A 249 3.88 -8.17 -17.69
C LEU A 249 3.15 -6.83 -17.80
N ALA A 250 1.81 -6.85 -17.68
CA ALA A 250 0.96 -5.64 -17.74
C ALA A 250 1.22 -4.72 -18.95
N ASN A 251 1.61 -5.29 -20.10
CA ASN A 251 2.02 -4.62 -21.34
C ASN A 251 3.43 -3.98 -21.39
N TYR A 252 4.23 -4.01 -20.32
CA TYR A 252 5.57 -3.40 -20.25
C TYR A 252 6.70 -4.34 -20.71
N VAL A 253 7.87 -3.75 -21.00
CA VAL A 253 9.10 -4.44 -21.46
C VAL A 253 10.31 -3.99 -20.63
N GLY A 254 11.21 -4.92 -20.31
CA GLY A 254 12.45 -4.68 -19.55
C GLY A 254 13.59 -4.04 -20.37
N LEU A 255 14.64 -3.62 -19.67
CA LEU A 255 15.88 -3.09 -20.26
C LEU A 255 17.02 -4.10 -20.12
N LYS A 256 17.85 -4.28 -21.14
CA LYS A 256 19.01 -5.17 -21.07
C LYS A 256 19.96 -4.71 -19.95
N ASN A 257 20.39 -5.62 -19.07
CA ASN A 257 21.44 -5.35 -18.09
C ASN A 257 22.79 -5.13 -18.81
N HIS A 258 23.41 -3.96 -18.59
CA HIS A 258 24.72 -3.59 -19.14
C HIS A 258 25.81 -3.44 -18.05
N GLY A 259 25.62 -4.06 -16.88
CA GLY A 259 26.55 -4.00 -15.75
C GLY A 259 26.20 -2.88 -14.78
N ALA A 260 27.13 -1.97 -14.49
CA ALA A 260 26.95 -0.89 -13.50
C ALA A 260 25.88 0.16 -13.86
N THR A 261 25.15 -0.02 -14.96
CA THR A 261 24.10 0.87 -15.47
C THR A 261 22.73 0.63 -14.81
N CYS A 262 22.60 -0.31 -13.87
CA CYS A 262 21.28 -0.75 -13.36
C CYS A 262 20.46 0.41 -12.76
N TYR A 263 21.09 1.44 -12.14
CA TYR A 263 20.34 2.62 -11.68
C TYR A 263 19.85 3.52 -12.83
N MET A 264 20.57 3.57 -13.96
CA MET A 264 20.10 4.22 -15.19
C MET A 264 18.90 3.47 -15.75
N ASN A 265 18.91 2.13 -15.77
CA ASN A 265 17.76 1.33 -16.18
C ASN A 265 16.54 1.61 -15.29
N CYS A 266 16.73 1.67 -13.96
CA CYS A 266 15.68 2.06 -13.01
C CYS A 266 15.12 3.47 -13.28
N LEU A 267 15.99 4.46 -13.51
CA LEU A 267 15.60 5.83 -13.81
C LEU A 267 14.87 5.93 -15.16
N LEU A 268 15.32 5.21 -16.19
CA LEU A 268 14.68 5.23 -17.51
C LEU A 268 13.30 4.57 -17.48
N GLN A 269 13.12 3.47 -16.75
CA GLN A 269 11.80 2.87 -16.54
C GLN A 269 10.89 3.79 -15.70
N THR A 270 11.46 4.51 -14.72
CA THR A 270 10.74 5.57 -13.99
C THR A 270 10.20 6.62 -14.96
N LEU A 271 11.09 7.26 -15.74
CA LEU A 271 10.75 8.33 -16.68
C LEU A 271 9.85 7.87 -17.83
N PHE A 272 9.98 6.63 -18.28
CA PHE A 272 9.11 6.03 -19.29
C PHE A 272 7.69 5.82 -18.74
N CYS A 273 7.54 5.28 -17.53
CA CYS A 273 6.22 5.01 -16.94
C CYS A 273 5.48 6.31 -16.57
N LEU A 274 6.21 7.38 -16.26
CA LEU A 274 5.70 8.73 -16.09
C LEU A 274 5.10 9.27 -17.41
N GLY A 275 3.82 9.01 -17.62
CA GLY A 275 3.11 9.30 -18.89
C GLY A 275 3.25 10.75 -19.36
N HIS A 276 3.27 11.70 -18.43
CA HIS A 276 3.50 13.12 -18.74
C HIS A 276 4.92 13.39 -19.27
N PHE A 277 5.96 12.86 -18.60
CA PHE A 277 7.35 12.98 -19.09
C PHE A 277 7.53 12.32 -20.46
N ARG A 278 6.93 11.13 -20.66
CA ARG A 278 6.93 10.43 -21.94
C ARG A 278 6.25 11.24 -23.04
N HIS A 279 5.12 11.90 -22.74
CA HIS A 279 4.44 12.79 -23.69
C HIS A 279 5.28 14.02 -24.03
N ILE A 280 5.88 14.68 -23.02
CA ILE A 280 6.82 15.80 -23.23
C ILE A 280 7.96 15.35 -24.15
N ALA A 281 8.63 14.23 -23.85
CA ALA A 281 9.76 13.73 -24.63
C ALA A 281 9.42 13.47 -26.11
N TYR A 282 8.20 13.01 -26.43
CA TYR A 282 7.74 12.85 -27.81
C TYR A 282 7.29 14.16 -28.48
N SER A 283 6.94 15.20 -27.70
CA SER A 283 6.51 16.51 -28.25
C SER A 283 7.67 17.41 -28.69
N ILE A 284 8.92 17.09 -28.31
CA ILE A 284 10.10 17.86 -28.70
C ILE A 284 10.44 17.56 -30.17
N GLU A 285 10.39 18.59 -31.01
CA GLU A 285 10.74 18.48 -32.43
C GLU A 285 12.24 18.17 -32.61
N VAL A 286 12.55 17.12 -33.39
CA VAL A 286 13.92 16.77 -33.75
C VAL A 286 14.37 17.65 -34.92
N PRO A 287 15.50 18.38 -34.85
CA PRO A 287 16.01 19.21 -35.94
C PRO A 287 16.23 18.43 -37.25
N GLU A 288 16.03 19.07 -38.40
CA GLU A 288 16.21 18.42 -39.73
C GLU A 288 17.62 17.84 -39.95
N THR A 289 18.65 18.39 -39.29
CA THR A 289 20.02 17.86 -39.29
C THR A 289 20.12 16.47 -38.67
N ASP A 290 19.30 16.23 -37.65
CA ASP A 290 19.34 15.05 -36.80
C ASP A 290 18.41 13.97 -37.36
N GLN A 291 17.33 14.37 -38.04
CA GLN A 291 16.45 13.48 -38.80
C GLN A 291 17.21 12.71 -39.91
N GLN A 292 18.24 13.31 -40.53
CA GLN A 292 19.06 12.62 -41.54
C GLN A 292 19.90 11.48 -40.96
N ALA A 293 20.23 11.50 -39.66
CA ALA A 293 20.87 10.38 -38.98
C ALA A 293 19.88 9.21 -38.75
N VAL A 294 18.62 9.52 -38.42
CA VAL A 294 17.56 8.54 -38.17
C VAL A 294 17.30 7.65 -39.39
N VAL A 295 17.11 8.26 -40.57
CA VAL A 295 16.74 7.55 -41.83
C VAL A 295 17.83 6.55 -42.28
N SER A 296 19.05 6.65 -41.76
CA SER A 296 20.14 5.70 -42.03
C SER A 296 20.21 4.51 -41.05
N SER A 297 19.31 4.44 -40.06
CA SER A 297 19.37 3.50 -38.93
C SER A 297 18.23 2.47 -38.86
N ASP A 298 17.21 2.57 -39.73
CA ASP A 298 16.01 1.69 -39.69
C ASP A 298 16.29 0.20 -39.99
N ASP A 299 17.48 -0.15 -40.51
CA ASP A 299 17.87 -1.54 -40.86
C ASP A 299 18.67 -2.27 -39.74
N ILE A 300 18.78 -1.70 -38.54
CA ILE A 300 19.61 -2.28 -37.45
C ILE A 300 18.87 -3.40 -36.71
N SER A 301 18.97 -4.61 -37.25
CA SER A 301 18.75 -5.84 -36.47
C SER A 301 19.87 -6.03 -35.43
N ASP A 302 19.53 -6.50 -34.21
CA ASP A 302 20.49 -6.84 -33.12
C ASP A 302 21.46 -8.01 -33.50
N THR A 303 21.44 -8.49 -34.74
CA THR A 303 22.17 -9.67 -35.27
C THR A 303 23.42 -9.37 -36.09
N LEU A 304 23.70 -8.10 -36.46
CA LEU A 304 24.92 -7.73 -37.17
C LEU A 304 25.86 -6.97 -36.22
N GLY A 305 27.14 -7.37 -36.22
CA GLY A 305 28.16 -6.81 -35.32
C GLY A 305 28.19 -5.29 -35.38
N PHE A 306 27.97 -4.65 -34.23
CA PHE A 306 27.94 -3.19 -34.14
C PHE A 306 29.36 -2.64 -34.27
N ASP A 307 29.66 -1.97 -35.38
CA ASP A 307 30.83 -1.08 -35.46
C ASP A 307 30.73 -0.03 -34.35
N ASP A 308 31.74 -0.01 -33.45
CA ASP A 308 31.94 1.05 -32.44
C ASP A 308 32.42 2.37 -33.08
N ASP A 309 32.81 2.37 -34.36
CA ASP A 309 33.27 3.55 -35.13
C ASP A 309 32.12 4.46 -35.64
N ARG A 310 30.86 4.13 -35.37
CA ARG A 310 29.71 4.97 -35.77
C ARG A 310 29.52 6.17 -34.81
N PRO A 311 29.24 7.38 -35.32
CA PRO A 311 28.96 8.53 -34.47
C PRO A 311 27.67 8.30 -33.67
N ALA A 312 27.70 8.63 -32.38
CA ALA A 312 26.56 8.48 -31.49
C ALA A 312 25.39 9.35 -31.93
N LEU A 313 24.16 8.83 -31.79
CA LEU A 313 22.96 9.60 -32.09
C LEU A 313 22.77 10.78 -31.11
N PRO A 314 22.07 11.86 -31.51
CA PRO A 314 21.68 12.95 -30.61
C PRO A 314 20.84 12.44 -29.43
N LEU A 315 21.03 13.04 -28.25
CA LEU A 315 20.43 12.57 -26.99
C LEU A 315 18.91 12.42 -27.06
N LEU A 316 18.22 13.40 -27.65
CA LEU A 316 16.77 13.39 -27.80
C LEU A 316 16.31 12.21 -28.66
N VAL A 317 16.97 11.98 -29.79
CA VAL A 317 16.68 10.88 -30.73
C VAL A 317 16.90 9.53 -30.04
N SER A 318 18.01 9.35 -29.33
CA SER A 318 18.29 8.14 -28.56
C SER A 318 17.24 7.86 -27.48
N LEU A 319 16.74 8.89 -26.81
CA LEU A 319 15.70 8.77 -25.79
C LEU A 319 14.33 8.43 -26.41
N GLN A 320 13.93 9.14 -27.47
CA GLN A 320 12.68 8.89 -28.19
C GLN A 320 12.67 7.48 -28.79
N ASN A 321 13.77 7.03 -29.41
CA ASN A 321 13.92 5.66 -29.91
C ASN A 321 13.85 4.61 -28.79
N LEU A 322 14.44 4.89 -27.62
CA LEU A 322 14.37 4.01 -26.47
C LEU A 322 12.93 3.86 -25.96
N PHE A 323 12.24 4.98 -25.74
CA PHE A 323 10.84 4.99 -25.30
C PHE A 323 9.91 4.35 -26.34
N TYR A 324 10.13 4.61 -27.62
CA TYR A 324 9.37 3.97 -28.70
C TYR A 324 9.55 2.46 -28.69
N ARG A 325 10.78 1.96 -28.53
CA ARG A 325 11.05 0.51 -28.38
C ARG A 325 10.41 -0.08 -27.12
N LEU A 326 10.47 0.60 -25.97
CA LEU A 326 9.79 0.17 -24.74
C LEU A 326 8.25 0.09 -24.91
N GLN A 327 7.67 0.92 -25.78
CA GLN A 327 6.24 0.95 -26.07
C GLN A 327 5.79 -0.04 -27.17
N THR A 328 6.67 -0.38 -28.12
CA THR A 328 6.29 -1.12 -29.35
C THR A 328 6.96 -2.48 -29.54
N SER A 329 7.98 -2.84 -28.75
CA SER A 329 8.66 -4.13 -28.90
C SER A 329 7.78 -5.31 -28.47
N ASP A 330 7.34 -6.08 -29.46
CA ASP A 330 6.25 -7.07 -29.32
C ASP A 330 6.73 -8.48 -29.73
N HIS A 331 7.87 -8.96 -29.20
CA HIS A 331 8.67 -10.01 -29.86
C HIS A 331 8.97 -11.25 -29.00
N ALA A 332 8.36 -12.37 -29.40
CA ALA A 332 8.62 -13.72 -28.89
C ALA A 332 9.93 -14.31 -29.47
N GLY A 333 11.08 -13.72 -29.12
CA GLY A 333 12.41 -14.18 -29.54
C GLY A 333 13.44 -14.12 -28.40
N PRO A 334 14.63 -14.74 -28.56
CA PRO A 334 15.60 -14.94 -27.47
C PRO A 334 16.32 -13.68 -26.97
N GLN A 335 15.85 -12.47 -27.30
CA GLN A 335 16.40 -11.19 -26.84
C GLN A 335 15.28 -10.21 -26.45
N GLY A 336 14.41 -10.63 -25.52
CA GLY A 336 13.16 -9.92 -25.20
C GLY A 336 13.26 -8.62 -24.37
N ALA A 337 14.41 -7.94 -24.36
CA ALA A 337 14.61 -6.70 -23.59
C ALA A 337 15.27 -5.60 -24.43
N VAL A 338 15.00 -4.34 -24.11
CA VAL A 338 15.44 -3.18 -24.90
C VAL A 338 16.83 -2.71 -24.46
N SER A 339 17.74 -2.48 -25.41
CA SER A 339 19.10 -1.96 -25.14
C SER A 339 19.07 -0.45 -24.92
N CYS A 340 19.71 0.05 -23.86
CA CYS A 340 19.92 1.48 -23.63
C CYS A 340 21.33 1.99 -24.06
N ARG A 341 22.17 1.11 -24.65
CA ARG A 341 23.57 1.40 -25.01
C ARG A 341 23.77 2.60 -25.95
N GLU A 342 22.81 2.91 -26.82
CA GLU A 342 22.93 4.10 -27.69
C GLU A 342 22.70 5.39 -26.90
N LEU A 343 21.78 5.40 -25.93
CA LEU A 343 21.57 6.53 -25.02
C LEU A 343 22.81 6.75 -24.12
N MET A 344 23.44 5.67 -23.65
CA MET A 344 24.72 5.73 -22.93
C MET A 344 25.82 6.45 -23.73
N ARG A 345 25.97 6.10 -25.02
CA ARG A 345 26.90 6.78 -25.95
C ARG A 345 26.54 8.26 -26.14
N SER A 346 25.27 8.61 -26.32
CA SER A 346 24.80 10.00 -26.41
C SER A 346 25.08 10.82 -25.13
N PHE A 347 25.14 10.17 -23.96
CA PHE A 347 25.56 10.82 -22.72
C PHE A 347 27.08 11.05 -22.63
N GLY A 348 27.87 10.17 -23.27
CA GLY A 348 29.30 10.04 -23.05
C GLY A 348 29.66 9.19 -21.84
N TRP A 349 28.71 8.37 -21.34
CA TRP A 349 28.91 7.46 -20.21
C TRP A 349 28.84 6.02 -20.73
N ASP A 350 29.98 5.48 -21.15
CA ASP A 350 30.12 4.15 -21.78
C ASP A 350 30.79 3.10 -20.87
N THR A 351 31.36 3.55 -19.75
CA THR A 351 32.13 2.73 -18.79
C THR A 351 31.46 2.67 -17.42
N ALA A 352 31.64 1.55 -16.72
CA ALA A 352 31.12 1.38 -15.35
C ALA A 352 31.62 2.45 -14.38
N ASP A 353 32.88 2.89 -14.53
CA ASP A 353 33.49 3.91 -13.68
C ASP A 353 32.82 5.29 -13.83
N ALA A 354 32.32 5.63 -15.02
CA ALA A 354 31.54 6.84 -15.23
C ALA A 354 30.22 6.79 -14.44
N PHE A 355 29.53 5.64 -14.47
CA PHE A 355 28.32 5.44 -13.66
C PHE A 355 28.59 5.40 -12.15
N MET A 356 29.76 4.95 -11.69
CA MET A 356 30.11 4.96 -10.26
C MET A 356 30.55 6.33 -9.74
N GLN A 357 31.02 7.23 -10.60
CA GLN A 357 31.39 8.61 -10.24
C GLN A 357 30.19 9.54 -10.10
N HIS A 358 29.05 9.15 -10.65
CA HIS A 358 27.81 9.92 -10.67
C HIS A 358 26.67 9.15 -9.97
N ASP A 359 25.57 9.83 -9.67
CA ASP A 359 24.38 9.20 -9.11
C ASP A 359 23.14 9.43 -9.99
N ALA A 360 22.03 8.82 -9.61
CA ALA A 360 20.76 8.97 -10.31
C ALA A 360 20.18 10.40 -10.22
N GLN A 361 20.60 11.26 -9.26
CA GLN A 361 20.19 12.67 -9.24
C GLN A 361 20.90 13.42 -10.35
N GLU A 362 22.21 13.23 -10.47
CA GLU A 362 23.02 13.90 -11.47
C GLU A 362 22.65 13.44 -12.88
N LEU A 363 22.45 12.13 -13.10
CA LEU A 363 21.95 11.61 -14.38
C LEU A 363 20.58 12.19 -14.74
N ASN A 364 19.63 12.22 -13.79
CA ASN A 364 18.30 12.79 -14.04
C ASN A 364 18.38 14.29 -14.35
N ARG A 365 19.19 15.05 -13.60
CA ARG A 365 19.38 16.48 -13.81
C ARG A 365 20.01 16.75 -15.16
N LEU A 366 21.08 16.05 -15.52
CA LEU A 366 21.76 16.18 -16.81
C LEU A 366 20.84 15.82 -17.99
N LEU A 367 20.02 14.77 -17.85
CA LEU A 367 19.00 14.42 -18.85
C LEU A 367 17.99 15.56 -19.03
N CYS A 368 17.38 16.00 -17.93
CA CYS A 368 16.33 17.02 -17.94
C CYS A 368 16.85 18.39 -18.42
N ASP A 369 18.02 18.82 -17.97
CA ASP A 369 18.63 20.09 -18.40
C ASP A 369 18.95 20.07 -19.90
N ARG A 370 19.52 18.98 -20.44
CA ARG A 370 19.82 18.85 -21.88
C ARG A 370 18.56 18.77 -22.75
N LEU A 371 17.47 18.15 -22.26
CA LEU A 371 16.19 18.16 -22.96
C LEU A 371 15.56 19.56 -22.97
N GLU A 372 15.54 20.25 -21.83
CA GLU A 372 15.02 21.61 -21.75
C GLU A 372 15.79 22.60 -22.64
N GLU A 373 17.10 22.40 -22.83
CA GLU A 373 17.89 23.18 -23.80
C GLU A 373 17.40 23.02 -25.26
N GLN A 374 16.89 21.83 -25.65
CA GLN A 374 16.26 21.61 -26.97
C GLN A 374 14.86 22.23 -27.07
N MET A 375 14.16 22.36 -25.94
CA MET A 375 12.80 22.93 -25.86
C MET A 375 12.80 24.47 -25.83
N LYS A 376 13.98 25.09 -25.77
CA LYS A 376 14.10 26.54 -25.61
C LYS A 376 13.51 27.31 -26.79
N GLY A 377 12.49 28.13 -26.53
CA GLY A 377 11.75 28.89 -27.54
C GLY A 377 10.66 28.11 -28.27
N THR A 378 10.37 26.85 -27.90
CA THR A 378 9.18 26.11 -28.35
C THR A 378 7.97 26.40 -27.44
N PRO A 379 6.75 25.97 -27.79
CA PRO A 379 5.59 26.07 -26.88
C PRO A 379 5.73 25.28 -25.57
N THR A 380 6.67 24.32 -25.51
CA THR A 380 6.94 23.47 -24.33
C THR A 380 8.10 23.97 -23.47
N ASP A 381 8.70 25.12 -23.80
CA ASP A 381 9.80 25.73 -23.03
C ASP A 381 9.44 25.91 -21.54
N GLY A 382 10.29 25.39 -20.65
CA GLY A 382 10.10 25.43 -19.20
C GLY A 382 9.23 24.31 -18.63
N GLU A 383 8.70 23.40 -19.45
CA GLU A 383 7.80 22.34 -19.00
C GLU A 383 8.53 21.27 -18.16
N ILE A 384 9.78 20.92 -18.49
CA ILE A 384 10.55 19.97 -17.67
C ILE A 384 10.97 20.63 -16.34
N LYS A 385 11.35 21.92 -16.32
CA LYS A 385 11.70 22.59 -15.06
C LYS A 385 10.51 22.84 -14.15
N ARG A 386 9.34 23.14 -14.70
CA ARG A 386 8.09 23.24 -13.91
C ARG A 386 7.69 21.88 -13.34
N ASN A 387 7.77 20.82 -14.13
CA ASN A 387 7.12 19.56 -13.81
C ASN A 387 8.05 18.45 -13.30
N VAL A 388 9.39 18.61 -13.36
CA VAL A 388 10.35 17.53 -13.05
C VAL A 388 11.49 17.97 -12.13
N LEU A 389 11.97 19.21 -12.27
CA LEU A 389 13.15 19.73 -11.55
C LEU A 389 12.83 20.79 -10.48
N GLY A 390 11.57 21.16 -10.29
CA GLY A 390 11.17 22.09 -9.24
C GLY A 390 11.46 21.51 -7.85
N LEU A 391 11.95 22.35 -6.92
CA LEU A 391 12.22 21.98 -5.52
C LEU A 391 11.04 21.25 -4.84
N LEU A 392 9.81 21.60 -5.28
CA LEU A 392 8.52 20.98 -4.98
C LEU A 392 7.65 21.02 -6.25
N GLY A 393 8.19 20.60 -7.39
CA GLY A 393 7.50 20.66 -8.69
C GLY A 393 6.42 19.57 -8.85
N ASP A 394 5.79 19.54 -10.04
CA ASP A 394 4.79 18.51 -10.39
C ASP A 394 5.38 17.09 -10.58
N MET A 395 6.61 16.85 -10.13
CA MET A 395 7.20 15.57 -9.74
C MET A 395 8.32 15.88 -8.74
N SER A 396 8.44 15.12 -7.66
CA SER A 396 9.43 15.35 -6.61
C SER A 396 10.34 14.13 -6.41
N LEU A 397 11.60 14.28 -6.82
CA LEU A 397 12.61 13.22 -6.78
C LEU A 397 13.32 13.17 -5.41
N LEU A 398 12.64 12.62 -4.40
CA LEU A 398 13.20 12.44 -3.06
C LEU A 398 14.17 11.25 -2.96
N MET A 399 15.43 11.47 -3.35
CA MET A 399 16.50 10.50 -3.09
C MET A 399 17.06 10.61 -1.66
N ARG A 400 17.09 9.47 -0.96
CA ARG A 400 17.66 9.36 0.38
C ARG A 400 19.16 9.10 0.30
N LYS A 401 19.95 9.88 1.04
CA LYS A 401 21.40 9.67 1.21
C LYS A 401 21.68 8.42 2.07
N ARG A 402 21.48 7.23 1.50
CA ARG A 402 21.91 5.95 2.09
C ARG A 402 23.40 5.69 1.86
N PHE A 403 23.96 6.19 0.76
CA PHE A 403 25.39 6.14 0.51
C PHE A 403 26.04 7.39 1.10
N MET A 404 27.02 7.19 1.98
CA MET A 404 27.73 8.26 2.65
C MET A 404 29.20 7.85 2.81
N PHE A 405 30.11 8.78 2.58
CA PHE A 405 31.53 8.56 2.87
C PHE A 405 31.72 8.39 4.38
N ASP A 406 32.34 7.28 4.78
CA ASP A 406 32.74 7.00 6.15
C ASP A 406 34.18 7.51 6.33
N PRO A 407 34.38 8.64 7.04
CA PRO A 407 35.70 9.26 7.16
C PRO A 407 36.68 8.45 8.02
N GLU A 408 36.18 7.52 8.84
CA GLU A 408 37.02 6.64 9.66
C GLU A 408 37.55 5.47 8.84
N LYS A 409 36.72 4.93 7.93
CA LYS A 409 37.09 3.83 7.03
C LYS A 409 37.76 4.28 5.73
N MET A 410 37.72 5.58 5.41
CA MET A 410 38.17 6.16 4.14
C MET A 410 37.49 5.52 2.91
N ASP A 411 36.23 5.09 3.07
CA ASP A 411 35.47 4.33 2.06
C ASP A 411 33.99 4.74 2.09
N MET A 412 33.25 4.42 1.03
CA MET A 412 31.81 4.67 0.94
C MET A 412 31.02 3.63 1.75
N GLY A 413 30.34 4.08 2.79
CA GLY A 413 29.41 3.27 3.57
C GLY A 413 27.98 3.30 3.01
N LYS A 414 27.22 2.23 3.26
CA LYS A 414 25.78 2.14 2.97
C LYS A 414 24.97 1.99 4.27
N LEU A 415 24.15 2.99 4.58
CA LEU A 415 23.24 2.98 5.71
C LEU A 415 22.06 2.04 5.44
N ASN A 416 22.17 0.81 5.95
CA ASN A 416 21.15 -0.23 5.86
C ASN A 416 20.09 -0.18 7.00
N GLY A 417 20.08 0.89 7.81
CA GLY A 417 19.08 1.06 8.88
C GLY A 417 17.64 0.99 8.36
N LYS A 418 16.73 0.51 9.23
CA LYS A 418 15.29 0.48 8.95
C LYS A 418 14.83 1.92 8.73
N MET A 419 14.14 2.14 7.62
CA MET A 419 13.69 3.45 7.19
C MET A 419 12.35 3.29 6.52
N GLU A 420 11.35 3.97 7.07
CA GLU A 420 9.97 3.94 6.59
C GLU A 420 9.63 5.21 5.83
N PHE A 421 8.49 5.16 5.15
CA PHE A 421 7.97 6.15 4.22
C PHE A 421 6.45 5.92 4.07
N PRO A 422 5.65 6.97 3.82
CA PRO A 422 4.22 6.83 3.60
C PRO A 422 3.87 6.79 2.09
N GLN A 423 2.83 6.02 1.73
CA GLN A 423 2.31 5.95 0.36
C GLN A 423 1.76 7.31 -0.13
N VAL A 424 1.32 8.17 0.78
CA VAL A 424 1.00 9.57 0.55
C VAL A 424 1.87 10.40 1.48
N LEU A 425 2.72 11.25 0.91
CA LEU A 425 3.55 12.19 1.68
C LEU A 425 2.91 13.57 1.67
N ASP A 426 2.51 14.04 2.84
CA ASP A 426 2.06 15.41 3.04
C ASP A 426 3.27 16.32 3.28
N LEU A 427 3.47 17.32 2.42
CA LEU A 427 4.58 18.28 2.53
C LEU A 427 4.12 19.68 2.95
N GLU A 428 2.83 19.92 3.22
CA GLU A 428 2.32 21.25 3.60
C GLU A 428 3.01 21.80 4.85
N ALA A 429 3.33 20.94 5.81
CA ALA A 429 4.04 21.29 7.04
C ALA A 429 5.49 21.76 6.81
N PHE A 430 6.11 21.38 5.69
CA PHE A 430 7.48 21.77 5.31
C PHE A 430 7.49 22.93 4.32
N ALA A 431 6.48 23.00 3.45
CA ALA A 431 6.31 24.05 2.47
C ALA A 431 4.81 24.32 2.19
N PRO A 432 4.26 25.43 2.69
CA PRO A 432 2.86 25.78 2.46
C PRO A 432 2.53 25.88 0.96
N GLY A 433 1.49 25.18 0.52
CA GLY A 433 1.07 25.12 -0.89
C GLY A 433 1.78 24.06 -1.74
N SER A 434 2.62 23.21 -1.17
CA SER A 434 3.17 22.03 -1.87
C SER A 434 2.21 20.84 -1.95
N GLY A 435 1.20 20.79 -1.07
CA GLY A 435 0.16 19.77 -1.06
C GLY A 435 0.66 18.38 -0.68
N LYS A 436 -0.11 17.38 -1.10
CA LYS A 436 0.19 15.95 -0.89
C LYS A 436 0.78 15.35 -2.16
N TYR A 437 1.65 14.37 -1.96
CA TYR A 437 2.32 13.65 -3.02
C TYR A 437 2.02 12.17 -2.92
N MET A 438 1.58 11.56 -4.02
CA MET A 438 1.41 10.12 -4.13
C MET A 438 2.70 9.46 -4.57
N LEU A 439 3.03 8.37 -3.88
CA LEU A 439 4.07 7.45 -4.27
C LEU A 439 3.81 6.82 -5.66
N HIS A 440 4.80 6.94 -6.57
CA HIS A 440 4.77 6.33 -7.90
C HIS A 440 5.89 5.31 -8.16
N THR A 441 7.16 5.68 -8.04
CA THR A 441 8.28 4.74 -8.29
C THR A 441 9.10 4.52 -7.04
N VAL A 442 10.06 3.60 -7.11
CA VAL A 442 11.05 3.27 -6.11
C VAL A 442 12.29 2.85 -6.85
N ILE A 443 13.46 3.30 -6.41
CA ILE A 443 14.73 2.70 -6.84
C ILE A 443 15.36 2.05 -5.62
N VAL A 444 15.47 0.73 -5.65
CA VAL A 444 16.06 -0.08 -4.58
C VAL A 444 17.47 -0.47 -4.98
N HIS A 445 18.39 -0.43 -4.02
CA HIS A 445 19.71 -0.99 -4.14
C HIS A 445 19.88 -2.14 -3.14
N SER A 446 20.10 -3.37 -3.59
CA SER A 446 20.52 -4.50 -2.76
C SER A 446 22.05 -4.58 -2.68
N GLY A 447 22.62 -5.39 -1.78
CA GLY A 447 24.08 -5.59 -1.68
C GLY A 447 24.90 -4.43 -1.11
N GLY A 448 26.22 -4.53 -1.24
CA GLY A 448 27.22 -3.54 -0.82
C GLY A 448 27.44 -2.43 -1.85
N VAL A 449 28.31 -1.45 -1.57
CA VAL A 449 28.46 -0.26 -2.44
C VAL A 449 29.05 -0.57 -3.81
N SER A 450 30.01 -1.50 -3.90
CA SER A 450 30.72 -1.88 -5.14
C SER A 450 30.20 -3.15 -5.82
N SER A 451 29.25 -3.85 -5.20
CA SER A 451 28.75 -5.17 -5.64
C SER A 451 27.23 -5.30 -5.57
N GLY A 452 26.53 -4.18 -5.40
CA GLY A 452 25.09 -4.16 -5.26
C GLY A 452 24.35 -4.07 -6.59
N HIS A 453 23.07 -4.45 -6.54
CA HIS A 453 22.19 -4.53 -7.69
C HIS A 453 21.03 -3.53 -7.55
N TYR A 454 20.64 -2.90 -8.65
CA TYR A 454 19.55 -1.93 -8.67
C TYR A 454 18.33 -2.49 -9.41
N TYR A 455 17.17 -2.35 -8.78
CA TYR A 455 15.88 -2.64 -9.38
C TYR A 455 14.87 -1.59 -8.94
N ALA A 456 13.85 -1.36 -9.76
CA ALA A 456 12.80 -0.40 -9.47
C ALA A 456 11.48 -1.11 -9.15
N PHE A 457 10.66 -0.51 -8.30
CA PHE A 457 9.23 -0.81 -8.27
C PHE A 457 8.50 0.41 -8.79
N VAL A 458 7.66 0.24 -9.81
CA VAL A 458 6.86 1.32 -10.39
C VAL A 458 5.39 0.98 -10.19
N ARG A 459 4.60 1.97 -9.77
CA ARG A 459 3.14 1.90 -9.73
C ARG A 459 2.64 2.24 -11.11
N VAL A 460 2.08 1.26 -11.79
CA VAL A 460 1.65 1.36 -13.19
C VAL A 460 0.13 1.21 -13.27
N ARG A 461 -0.48 1.69 -14.36
CA ARG A 461 -1.93 1.56 -14.63
C ARG A 461 -2.12 0.62 -15.82
N ASP A 462 -2.90 -0.43 -15.63
CA ASP A 462 -3.25 -1.41 -16.66
C ASP A 462 -4.79 -1.48 -16.75
N GLY A 463 -5.36 -0.71 -17.68
CA GLY A 463 -6.77 -0.35 -17.64
C GLY A 463 -7.12 0.42 -16.36
N ASP A 464 -8.24 0.06 -15.75
CA ASP A 464 -8.78 0.70 -14.53
C ASP A 464 -7.90 0.46 -13.30
N LYS A 465 -7.05 -0.58 -13.33
CA LYS A 465 -6.32 -1.06 -12.15
C LYS A 465 -4.93 -0.47 -12.07
N SER A 466 -4.64 0.14 -10.92
CA SER A 466 -3.28 0.51 -10.55
C SER A 466 -2.60 -0.64 -9.79
N GLN A 467 -1.44 -1.09 -10.28
CA GLN A 467 -0.67 -2.19 -9.70
C GLN A 467 0.82 -1.86 -9.63
N TRP A 468 1.51 -2.46 -8.66
CA TRP A 468 2.97 -2.39 -8.58
C TRP A 468 3.63 -3.39 -9.52
N VAL A 469 4.72 -2.98 -10.18
CA VAL A 469 5.56 -3.82 -11.03
C VAL A 469 7.03 -3.63 -10.62
N LYS A 470 7.74 -4.73 -10.34
CA LYS A 470 9.21 -4.77 -10.25
C LYS A 470 9.77 -4.73 -11.66
N PHE A 471 10.58 -3.72 -11.94
CA PHE A 471 11.46 -3.63 -13.09
C PHE A 471 12.86 -4.00 -12.63
N ASP A 472 13.34 -5.15 -13.07
CA ASP A 472 14.61 -5.75 -12.66
C ASP A 472 15.44 -6.07 -13.91
N ASP A 473 15.94 -5.01 -14.53
CA ASP A 473 16.49 -5.02 -15.89
C ASP A 473 15.53 -5.69 -16.90
N ASP A 474 15.87 -6.89 -17.39
CA ASP A 474 15.10 -7.65 -18.37
C ASP A 474 13.98 -8.51 -17.75
N ASP A 475 13.98 -8.67 -16.42
CA ASP A 475 12.92 -9.34 -15.67
C ASP A 475 11.82 -8.35 -15.21
N LEU A 476 10.55 -8.72 -15.45
CA LEU A 476 9.37 -8.01 -14.97
C LEU A 476 8.54 -8.92 -14.05
N LEU A 477 8.26 -8.46 -12.82
CA LEU A 477 7.47 -9.20 -11.83
C LEU A 477 6.41 -8.29 -11.22
N ASP A 478 5.27 -8.82 -10.72
CA ASP A 478 4.37 -7.95 -9.94
C ASP A 478 5.07 -7.53 -8.64
N GLY A 479 4.94 -6.27 -8.24
CA GLY A 479 5.57 -5.76 -7.03
C GLY A 479 5.03 -6.42 -5.75
N PRO A 480 5.80 -6.41 -4.64
CA PRO A 480 5.22 -6.55 -3.32
C PRO A 480 4.25 -5.39 -3.05
N ALA A 481 3.31 -5.58 -2.14
CA ALA A 481 2.28 -4.58 -1.83
C ALA A 481 2.86 -3.23 -1.34
N ASP A 482 4.04 -3.24 -0.69
CA ASP A 482 4.56 -2.12 0.11
C ASP A 482 6.04 -1.79 -0.18
N VAL A 483 6.36 -1.07 -1.26
CA VAL A 483 7.72 -0.53 -1.49
C VAL A 483 7.67 0.91 -2.03
N GLN A 484 8.61 1.77 -1.61
CA GLN A 484 8.61 3.24 -1.81
C GLN A 484 10.08 3.77 -1.98
N LEU A 485 10.46 4.91 -2.61
CA LEU A 485 9.71 6.13 -2.98
C LEU A 485 10.37 7.04 -4.08
N VAL A 486 9.56 7.53 -5.03
CA VAL A 486 9.67 8.66 -6.02
C VAL A 486 8.26 9.23 -6.11
N LEU A 487 8.09 10.54 -5.99
CA LEU A 487 6.78 11.15 -5.78
C LEU A 487 6.22 11.82 -7.03
N LEU A 488 4.98 11.47 -7.34
CA LEU A 488 4.10 12.31 -8.14
C LEU A 488 3.32 13.24 -7.21
N PRO A 489 3.02 14.48 -7.63
CA PRO A 489 2.16 15.39 -6.91
C PRO A 489 0.71 14.91 -7.04
N PHE A 490 -0.17 15.57 -6.30
CA PHE A 490 -1.41 15.99 -6.92
C PHE A 490 -1.20 17.39 -7.50
N CYS A 491 -1.47 17.60 -8.80
CA CYS A 491 -1.31 18.93 -9.40
C CYS A 491 -2.13 19.95 -8.60
N SER A 492 -1.56 21.13 -8.34
CA SER A 492 -2.23 22.18 -7.57
C SER A 492 -3.58 22.49 -8.22
N SER A 493 -4.67 22.19 -7.51
CA SER A 493 -6.02 22.11 -8.08
C SER A 493 -6.38 23.36 -8.88
N ASP A 494 -6.41 23.25 -10.21
CA ASP A 494 -7.22 24.17 -10.99
C ASP A 494 -8.68 23.89 -10.57
N LEU A 495 -9.30 24.89 -9.95
CA LEU A 495 -10.69 24.82 -9.50
C LEU A 495 -11.62 24.41 -10.66
N ALA A 496 -11.25 24.70 -11.91
CA ALA A 496 -11.94 24.22 -13.10
C ALA A 496 -11.83 22.70 -13.31
N GLU A 497 -10.64 22.09 -13.15
CA GLU A 497 -10.45 20.64 -13.29
C GLU A 497 -11.10 19.87 -12.13
N THR A 498 -10.97 20.34 -10.89
CA THR A 498 -11.70 19.78 -9.74
C THR A 498 -13.21 19.88 -9.94
N SER A 499 -13.71 21.02 -10.44
CA SER A 499 -15.13 21.16 -10.77
C SER A 499 -15.56 20.22 -11.91
N ARG A 500 -14.71 19.95 -12.90
CA ARG A 500 -14.98 18.95 -13.95
C ARG A 500 -15.06 17.53 -13.40
N LEU A 501 -14.14 17.13 -12.51
CA LEU A 501 -14.20 15.82 -11.85
C LEU A 501 -15.49 15.66 -11.04
N VAL A 502 -15.84 16.66 -10.22
CA VAL A 502 -17.07 16.64 -9.41
C VAL A 502 -18.32 16.60 -10.30
N LEU A 503 -18.32 17.30 -11.45
CA LEU A 503 -19.42 17.23 -12.42
C LEU A 503 -19.52 15.85 -13.09
N ALA A 504 -18.42 15.28 -13.59
CA ALA A 504 -18.40 13.95 -14.19
C ALA A 504 -18.83 12.86 -13.18
N ALA A 505 -18.38 12.98 -11.93
CA ALA A 505 -18.81 12.14 -10.81
C ALA A 505 -20.32 12.26 -10.55
N SER A 506 -20.87 13.48 -10.51
CA SER A 506 -22.32 13.72 -10.32
C SER A 506 -23.18 13.21 -11.48
N ALA A 507 -22.64 13.24 -12.70
CA ALA A 507 -23.35 12.81 -13.91
C ALA A 507 -23.23 11.30 -14.17
N GLY A 508 -22.40 10.58 -13.39
CA GLY A 508 -22.13 9.16 -13.59
C GLY A 508 -21.37 8.84 -14.89
N GLN A 509 -20.64 9.82 -15.45
CA GLN A 509 -19.96 9.68 -16.74
C GLN A 509 -18.61 8.98 -16.58
N LEU A 510 -18.63 7.64 -16.55
CA LEU A 510 -17.44 6.82 -16.30
C LEU A 510 -16.27 7.17 -17.23
N SER A 511 -16.48 7.26 -18.55
CA SER A 511 -15.41 7.56 -19.52
C SER A 511 -14.79 8.95 -19.34
N ASP A 512 -15.59 9.97 -19.01
CA ASP A 512 -15.07 11.30 -18.71
C ASP A 512 -14.26 11.26 -17.39
N LEU A 513 -14.70 10.46 -16.42
CA LEU A 513 -14.00 10.26 -15.15
C LEU A 513 -12.66 9.52 -15.34
N GLU A 514 -12.62 8.49 -16.19
CA GLU A 514 -11.41 7.77 -16.59
C GLU A 514 -10.40 8.71 -17.28
N GLU A 515 -10.84 9.51 -18.27
CA GLU A 515 -9.97 10.50 -18.95
C GLU A 515 -9.42 11.54 -17.97
N ILE A 516 -10.26 12.02 -17.06
CA ILE A 516 -9.89 13.03 -16.06
C ILE A 516 -8.91 12.44 -15.02
N LEU A 517 -9.18 11.25 -14.47
CA LEU A 517 -8.31 10.58 -13.49
C LEU A 517 -7.04 9.97 -14.11
N GLN A 518 -6.97 9.81 -15.43
CA GLN A 518 -5.72 9.50 -16.15
C GLN A 518 -4.67 10.62 -16.01
N ARG A 519 -5.10 11.86 -15.74
CA ARG A 519 -4.23 13.03 -15.51
C ARG A 519 -3.81 13.10 -14.03
N PRO A 520 -2.66 13.73 -13.70
CA PRO A 520 -2.18 13.84 -12.32
C PRO A 520 -2.97 14.89 -11.53
N MET A 521 -4.15 14.54 -11.02
CA MET A 521 -5.03 15.44 -10.25
C MET A 521 -5.38 14.89 -8.87
N ASP A 522 -5.80 15.76 -7.95
CA ASP A 522 -6.33 15.35 -6.65
C ASP A 522 -7.77 14.80 -6.76
N PRO A 523 -8.02 13.50 -6.49
CA PRO A 523 -9.39 12.97 -6.40
C PRO A 523 -10.16 13.50 -5.18
N ASN A 524 -9.46 14.08 -4.20
CA ASN A 524 -10.01 14.69 -2.99
C ASN A 524 -10.31 16.18 -3.13
N GLY A 525 -10.03 16.77 -4.30
CA GLY A 525 -10.26 18.18 -4.55
C GLY A 525 -11.70 18.59 -4.22
N ILE A 526 -11.84 19.65 -3.42
CA ILE A 526 -13.14 20.23 -3.09
C ILE A 526 -13.61 21.17 -4.20
N SER A 527 -14.86 20.98 -4.64
CA SER A 527 -15.53 21.93 -5.53
C SER A 527 -15.74 23.30 -4.86
N ALA A 528 -16.11 24.31 -5.64
CA ALA A 528 -16.54 25.62 -5.11
C ALA A 528 -17.79 25.57 -4.19
N LYS A 529 -18.36 24.38 -3.94
CA LYS A 529 -19.44 24.11 -2.97
C LYS A 529 -18.96 23.33 -1.73
N GLY A 530 -17.65 23.12 -1.56
CA GLY A 530 -17.06 22.38 -0.43
C GLY A 530 -17.13 20.85 -0.53
N SER A 531 -17.86 20.29 -1.51
CA SER A 531 -18.01 18.83 -1.70
C SER A 531 -16.91 18.23 -2.59
N THR A 532 -16.45 17.03 -2.25
CA THR A 532 -15.55 16.20 -3.05
C THR A 532 -16.30 15.41 -4.13
N ALA A 533 -15.57 14.84 -5.09
CA ALA A 533 -16.14 13.98 -6.12
C ALA A 533 -16.80 12.72 -5.52
N LEU A 534 -16.17 12.13 -4.50
CA LEU A 534 -16.65 10.93 -3.83
C LEU A 534 -17.95 11.18 -3.04
N ILE A 535 -18.05 12.30 -2.32
CA ILE A 535 -19.30 12.70 -1.65
C ILE A 535 -20.41 12.88 -2.68
N THR A 536 -20.12 13.59 -3.79
CA THR A 536 -21.13 13.88 -4.82
C THR A 536 -21.60 12.63 -5.57
N ALA A 537 -20.70 11.71 -5.95
CA ALA A 537 -21.07 10.41 -6.51
C ALA A 537 -21.89 9.57 -5.51
N SER A 538 -21.58 9.65 -4.22
CA SER A 538 -22.34 8.94 -3.16
C SER A 538 -23.71 9.58 -2.89
N MET A 539 -23.92 10.85 -3.28
CA MET A 539 -25.20 11.56 -3.19
C MET A 539 -26.14 11.29 -4.36
N GLU A 540 -25.64 10.85 -5.52
CA GLU A 540 -26.45 10.68 -6.72
C GLU A 540 -26.78 9.20 -6.97
N GLN A 541 -27.75 8.92 -7.85
CA GLN A 541 -28.06 7.55 -8.29
C GLN A 541 -27.08 7.06 -9.37
N THR A 542 -25.79 7.33 -9.17
CA THR A 542 -24.72 6.92 -10.09
C THR A 542 -24.31 5.47 -9.88
N ASP A 543 -23.73 4.88 -10.92
CA ASP A 543 -23.23 3.51 -10.87
C ASP A 543 -22.13 3.34 -9.81
N VAL A 544 -22.13 2.18 -9.14
CA VAL A 544 -21.14 1.80 -8.11
C VAL A 544 -19.72 1.81 -8.68
N THR A 545 -19.59 1.58 -10.00
CA THR A 545 -18.32 1.68 -10.74
C THR A 545 -17.64 3.04 -10.60
N VAL A 546 -18.40 4.14 -10.59
CA VAL A 546 -17.86 5.51 -10.43
C VAL A 546 -17.27 5.70 -9.04
N VAL A 547 -17.94 5.17 -8.01
CA VAL A 547 -17.42 5.20 -6.63
C VAL A 547 -16.17 4.32 -6.50
N SER A 548 -16.17 3.12 -7.10
CA SER A 548 -15.00 2.24 -7.11
C SER A 548 -13.79 2.93 -7.76
N LEU A 549 -13.98 3.54 -8.93
CA LEU A 549 -12.91 4.23 -9.67
C LEU A 549 -12.34 5.43 -8.89
N LEU A 550 -13.17 6.18 -8.14
CA LEU A 550 -12.70 7.25 -7.27
C LEU A 550 -11.87 6.74 -6.08
N LEU A 551 -12.31 5.66 -5.43
CA LEU A 551 -11.56 5.03 -4.33
C LEU A 551 -10.24 4.44 -4.82
N GLU A 552 -10.25 3.74 -5.97
CA GLU A 552 -9.06 3.17 -6.63
C GLU A 552 -8.06 4.26 -7.08
N ALA A 553 -8.55 5.45 -7.41
CA ALA A 553 -7.71 6.63 -7.67
C ALA A 553 -7.13 7.29 -6.40
N GLY A 554 -7.60 6.92 -5.20
CA GLY A 554 -7.14 7.47 -3.92
C GLY A 554 -8.04 8.53 -3.29
N ALA A 555 -9.35 8.52 -3.58
CA ALA A 555 -10.31 9.34 -2.85
C ALA A 555 -10.48 8.82 -1.40
N GLU A 556 -10.36 9.72 -0.43
CA GLU A 556 -10.42 9.44 1.00
C GLU A 556 -11.88 9.30 1.47
N PRO A 557 -12.33 8.08 1.87
CA PRO A 557 -13.74 7.81 2.19
C PRO A 557 -14.23 8.51 3.46
N ASN A 558 -13.31 9.09 4.23
CA ASN A 558 -13.56 9.78 5.50
C ASN A 558 -13.51 11.31 5.38
N MET A 559 -13.30 11.87 4.18
CA MET A 559 -13.47 13.30 3.93
C MET A 559 -14.92 13.73 4.20
N ALA A 560 -15.09 14.91 4.77
CA ALA A 560 -16.37 15.56 5.01
C ALA A 560 -16.38 16.96 4.39
N ASP A 561 -17.54 17.41 3.92
CA ASP A 561 -17.72 18.79 3.42
C ASP A 561 -17.92 19.80 4.56
N GLU A 562 -18.23 21.05 4.22
CA GLU A 562 -18.47 22.14 5.18
C GLU A 562 -19.63 21.87 6.16
N VAL A 563 -20.59 21.00 5.81
CA VAL A 563 -21.69 20.59 6.70
C VAL A 563 -21.41 19.27 7.43
N GLY A 564 -20.24 18.67 7.25
CA GLY A 564 -19.87 17.39 7.86
C GLY A 564 -20.40 16.16 7.12
N LEU A 565 -20.91 16.33 5.89
CA LEU A 565 -21.41 15.23 5.07
C LEU A 565 -20.25 14.38 4.55
N THR A 566 -20.23 13.11 4.93
CA THR A 566 -19.29 12.11 4.38
C THR A 566 -19.92 11.31 3.24
N ALA A 567 -19.10 10.66 2.43
CA ALA A 567 -19.56 9.75 1.37
C ALA A 567 -20.50 8.66 1.92
N LEU A 568 -20.19 8.09 3.08
CA LEU A 568 -21.01 7.06 3.72
C LEU A 568 -22.35 7.62 4.21
N LEU A 569 -22.38 8.84 4.76
CA LEU A 569 -23.61 9.52 5.18
C LEU A 569 -24.50 9.87 3.96
N ALA A 570 -23.89 10.31 2.86
CA ALA A 570 -24.57 10.57 1.59
C ALA A 570 -25.25 9.30 1.03
N ALA A 571 -24.48 8.23 0.84
CA ALA A 571 -25.00 6.96 0.31
C ALA A 571 -26.10 6.35 1.20
N SER A 572 -25.91 6.44 2.53
CA SER A 572 -26.89 5.96 3.52
C SER A 572 -28.16 6.82 3.55
N THR A 573 -28.08 8.10 3.20
CA THR A 573 -29.26 8.98 3.07
C THR A 573 -30.07 8.66 1.82
N GLN A 574 -29.40 8.31 0.72
CA GLN A 574 -30.05 8.07 -0.58
C GLN A 574 -30.53 6.63 -0.77
N GLY A 575 -30.01 5.68 0.00
CA GLY A 575 -30.43 4.28 -0.05
C GLY A 575 -29.57 3.38 -0.94
N ASN A 576 -28.37 3.83 -1.32
CA ASN A 576 -27.50 3.08 -2.21
C ASN A 576 -26.70 2.00 -1.46
N LEU A 577 -27.34 0.84 -1.26
CA LEU A 577 -26.81 -0.28 -0.45
C LEU A 577 -25.42 -0.75 -0.89
N GLU A 578 -25.18 -0.84 -2.19
CA GLU A 578 -23.90 -1.35 -2.71
C GLU A 578 -22.77 -0.31 -2.59
N VAL A 579 -23.07 0.99 -2.70
CA VAL A 579 -22.10 2.05 -2.36
C VAL A 579 -21.79 2.06 -0.86
N VAL A 580 -22.80 1.89 0.01
CA VAL A 580 -22.57 1.74 1.47
C VAL A 580 -21.67 0.54 1.76
N ARG A 581 -21.93 -0.62 1.13
CA ARG A 581 -21.10 -1.84 1.25
C ARG A 581 -19.67 -1.60 0.80
N LEU A 582 -19.48 -0.92 -0.33
CA LEU A 582 -18.17 -0.61 -0.89
C LEU A 582 -17.37 0.33 0.04
N LEU A 583 -17.98 1.42 0.49
CA LEU A 583 -17.35 2.39 1.38
C LEU A 583 -16.95 1.77 2.74
N LEU A 584 -17.80 0.92 3.32
CA LEU A 584 -17.47 0.20 4.57
C LEU A 584 -16.31 -0.78 4.37
N LYS A 585 -16.23 -1.45 3.21
CA LYS A 585 -15.11 -2.33 2.86
C LYS A 585 -13.80 -1.55 2.68
N ASP A 586 -13.88 -0.31 2.19
CA ASP A 586 -12.73 0.58 1.97
C ASP A 586 -12.34 1.44 3.19
N GLY A 587 -12.88 1.13 4.38
CA GLY A 587 -12.48 1.77 5.63
C GLY A 587 -13.20 3.08 5.99
N ALA A 588 -14.39 3.33 5.43
CA ALA A 588 -15.25 4.41 5.88
C ALA A 588 -15.68 4.22 7.36
N LYS A 589 -15.51 5.27 8.17
CA LYS A 589 -15.89 5.30 9.59
C LYS A 589 -17.40 5.47 9.73
N LYS A 590 -18.08 4.36 10.02
CA LYS A 590 -19.54 4.25 10.23
C LYS A 590 -20.16 5.23 11.26
N ASP A 591 -19.39 5.64 12.27
CA ASP A 591 -19.84 6.47 13.39
C ASP A 591 -19.52 7.96 13.22
N LEU A 592 -19.04 8.41 12.04
CA LEU A 592 -18.93 9.84 11.73
C LEU A 592 -20.32 10.46 11.61
N ALA A 593 -20.47 11.66 12.19
CA ALA A 593 -21.70 12.44 12.20
C ALA A 593 -21.48 13.80 11.54
N ASP A 594 -22.53 14.32 10.90
CA ASP A 594 -22.52 15.67 10.33
C ASP A 594 -22.70 16.78 11.38
N ASN A 595 -22.78 18.03 10.91
CA ASN A 595 -23.04 19.21 11.74
C ASN A 595 -24.45 19.25 12.36
N ASP A 596 -25.33 18.28 12.14
CA ASP A 596 -26.58 18.11 12.90
C ASP A 596 -26.52 16.90 13.86
N GLY A 597 -25.41 16.16 13.87
CA GLY A 597 -25.26 14.93 14.66
C GLY A 597 -25.84 13.68 13.97
N MET A 598 -26.21 13.77 12.70
CA MET A 598 -26.71 12.63 11.94
C MET A 598 -25.55 11.72 11.52
N THR A 599 -25.58 10.47 11.96
CA THR A 599 -24.70 9.40 11.45
C THR A 599 -25.33 8.69 10.25
N ALA A 600 -24.52 7.88 9.55
CA ALA A 600 -25.01 7.01 8.48
C ALA A 600 -26.22 6.16 8.91
N PHE A 601 -26.17 5.65 10.14
CA PHE A 601 -27.24 4.86 10.77
C PHE A 601 -28.53 5.66 11.03
N LEU A 602 -28.41 6.88 11.56
CA LEU A 602 -29.56 7.77 11.77
C LEU A 602 -30.20 8.18 10.43
N SER A 603 -29.39 8.51 9.42
CA SER A 603 -29.88 8.92 8.11
C SER A 603 -30.60 7.78 7.37
N ALA A 604 -30.06 6.56 7.38
CA ALA A 604 -30.73 5.39 6.82
C ALA A 604 -32.04 5.07 7.55
N SER A 605 -32.04 5.14 8.88
CA SER A 605 -33.22 4.90 9.72
C SER A 605 -34.32 5.94 9.49
N ARG A 606 -33.96 7.23 9.39
CA ARG A 606 -34.88 8.33 9.08
C ARG A 606 -35.51 8.21 7.70
N ARG A 607 -34.78 7.64 6.73
CA ARG A 607 -35.21 7.51 5.33
C ARG A 607 -35.94 6.20 5.02
N GLY A 608 -35.89 5.21 5.91
CA GLY A 608 -36.57 3.92 5.73
C GLY A 608 -35.75 2.84 5.04
N HIS A 609 -34.43 2.99 4.93
CA HIS A 609 -33.56 2.09 4.18
C HIS A 609 -33.17 0.84 5.00
N VAL A 610 -34.12 -0.10 5.11
CA VAL A 610 -34.04 -1.28 5.99
C VAL A 610 -32.74 -2.08 5.82
N ASP A 611 -32.33 -2.35 4.58
CA ASP A 611 -31.15 -3.19 4.31
C ASP A 611 -29.84 -2.50 4.66
N ILE A 612 -29.77 -1.16 4.54
CA ILE A 612 -28.63 -0.36 5.00
C ILE A 612 -28.59 -0.30 6.52
N VAL A 613 -29.74 -0.16 7.19
CA VAL A 613 -29.80 -0.21 8.66
C VAL A 613 -29.31 -1.56 9.18
N ARG A 614 -29.73 -2.68 8.55
CA ARG A 614 -29.17 -4.01 8.85
C ARG A 614 -27.66 -4.07 8.62
N LEU A 615 -27.19 -3.65 7.44
CA LEU A 615 -25.76 -3.66 7.09
C LEU A 615 -24.90 -2.84 8.08
N LEU A 616 -25.40 -1.69 8.55
CA LEU A 616 -24.71 -0.85 9.52
C LEU A 616 -24.71 -1.45 10.93
N ILE A 617 -25.79 -2.14 11.35
CA ILE A 617 -25.83 -2.92 12.59
C ILE A 617 -24.84 -4.09 12.51
N ASP A 618 -24.80 -4.82 11.40
CA ASP A 618 -23.88 -5.94 11.17
C ASP A 618 -22.41 -5.48 11.13
N ALA A 619 -22.15 -4.28 10.59
CA ALA A 619 -20.86 -3.59 10.68
C ALA A 619 -20.55 -3.01 12.08
N GLY A 620 -21.49 -3.13 13.03
CA GLY A 620 -21.37 -2.71 14.43
C GLY A 620 -21.40 -1.21 14.65
N ALA A 621 -22.14 -0.43 13.86
CA ALA A 621 -22.34 1.00 14.12
C ALA A 621 -23.08 1.22 15.45
N ASP A 622 -22.78 2.32 16.16
CA ASP A 622 -23.47 2.58 17.42
C ASP A 622 -24.95 2.95 17.18
N MET A 623 -25.85 2.09 17.65
CA MET A 623 -27.30 2.26 17.55
C MET A 623 -27.89 3.23 18.58
N ASN A 624 -27.11 3.63 19.59
CA ASN A 624 -27.54 4.50 20.69
C ASN A 624 -27.30 6.00 20.42
N VAL A 625 -26.72 6.33 19.27
CA VAL A 625 -26.51 7.70 18.84
C VAL A 625 -27.83 8.47 18.70
N ALA A 626 -27.74 9.77 18.93
CA ALA A 626 -28.83 10.72 18.74
C ALA A 626 -28.29 11.97 18.04
N ASP A 627 -29.13 12.61 17.23
CA ASP A 627 -28.81 13.90 16.63
C ASP A 627 -28.79 15.04 17.69
N ARG A 628 -28.48 16.28 17.27
CA ARG A 628 -28.44 17.45 18.16
C ARG A 628 -29.77 17.78 18.86
N ASN A 629 -30.91 17.25 18.38
CA ASN A 629 -32.22 17.39 19.02
C ASN A 629 -32.52 16.25 20.01
N GLY A 630 -31.58 15.32 20.18
CA GLY A 630 -31.76 14.11 20.98
C GLY A 630 -32.55 13.01 20.25
N TRP A 631 -32.74 13.12 18.93
CA TRP A 631 -33.52 12.11 18.20
C TRP A 631 -32.66 10.91 17.82
N THR A 632 -33.05 9.74 18.34
CA THR A 632 -32.51 8.43 17.98
C THR A 632 -33.16 7.89 16.70
N ALA A 633 -32.62 6.80 16.18
CA ALA A 633 -33.22 6.06 15.06
C ALA A 633 -34.68 5.65 15.33
N LEU A 634 -35.01 5.29 16.58
CA LEU A 634 -36.37 4.89 16.96
C LEU A 634 -37.36 6.07 16.93
N LEU A 635 -36.94 7.26 17.36
CA LEU A 635 -37.74 8.49 17.30
C LEU A 635 -38.00 8.88 15.84
N TRP A 636 -36.94 8.93 15.01
CA TRP A 636 -37.05 9.21 13.57
C TRP A 636 -37.93 8.21 12.83
N ALA A 637 -37.78 6.91 13.10
CA ALA A 637 -38.60 5.87 12.48
C ALA A 637 -40.07 5.95 12.94
N SER A 638 -40.33 6.34 14.19
CA SER A 638 -41.69 6.43 14.73
C SER A 638 -42.47 7.62 14.17
N PHE A 639 -41.82 8.78 14.06
CA PHE A 639 -42.38 9.97 13.41
C PHE A 639 -42.78 9.69 11.95
N ASN A 640 -41.91 9.00 11.20
CA ASN A 640 -42.14 8.69 9.79
C ASN A 640 -43.03 7.44 9.55
N GLY A 641 -43.47 6.73 10.59
CA GLY A 641 -44.30 5.52 10.45
C GLY A 641 -43.56 4.28 9.91
N LEU A 642 -42.24 4.24 10.02
CA LEU A 642 -41.36 3.26 9.37
C LEU A 642 -41.34 1.91 10.14
N ALA A 643 -42.46 1.20 10.12
CA ALA A 643 -42.67 -0.04 10.89
C ALA A 643 -41.58 -1.10 10.69
N ALA A 644 -41.04 -1.25 9.47
CA ALA A 644 -39.95 -2.18 9.19
C ALA A 644 -38.63 -1.79 9.89
N ILE A 645 -38.32 -0.50 10.00
CA ILE A 645 -37.15 0.00 10.75
C ILE A 645 -37.36 -0.23 12.25
N ILE A 646 -38.54 0.11 12.79
CA ILE A 646 -38.88 -0.15 14.19
C ILE A 646 -38.65 -1.63 14.54
N ARG A 647 -39.11 -2.55 13.69
CA ARG A 647 -38.90 -4.00 13.89
C ARG A 647 -37.42 -4.36 13.94
N VAL A 648 -36.60 -3.89 12.99
CA VAL A 648 -35.15 -4.14 12.98
C VAL A 648 -34.46 -3.58 14.23
N LEU A 649 -34.84 -2.37 14.68
CA LEU A 649 -34.28 -1.76 15.88
C LEU A 649 -34.66 -2.55 17.15
N LEU A 650 -35.92 -2.98 17.28
CA LEU A 650 -36.38 -3.78 18.41
C LEU A 650 -35.75 -5.18 18.43
N ASP A 651 -35.66 -5.85 17.27
CA ASP A 651 -34.98 -7.14 17.11
C ASP A 651 -33.49 -7.05 17.49
N ALA A 652 -32.85 -5.90 17.24
CA ALA A 652 -31.47 -5.59 17.61
C ALA A 652 -31.28 -5.12 19.07
N GLY A 653 -32.36 -5.01 19.85
CA GLY A 653 -32.31 -4.63 21.27
C GLY A 653 -32.29 -3.12 21.54
N ALA A 654 -32.73 -2.29 20.60
CA ALA A 654 -32.81 -0.84 20.79
C ALA A 654 -33.74 -0.45 21.96
N ARG A 655 -33.31 0.55 22.74
CA ARG A 655 -34.03 1.04 23.90
C ARG A 655 -35.28 1.84 23.52
N VAL A 656 -36.46 1.39 23.95
CA VAL A 656 -37.74 2.07 23.73
C VAL A 656 -37.99 3.27 24.64
N ASP A 657 -37.26 3.38 25.75
CA ASP A 657 -37.42 4.41 26.78
C ASP A 657 -36.62 5.70 26.52
N VAL A 658 -35.88 5.78 25.42
CA VAL A 658 -35.09 6.97 25.07
C VAL A 658 -36.01 8.04 24.51
N ALA A 659 -36.03 9.20 25.18
CA ALA A 659 -36.79 10.37 24.79
C ALA A 659 -35.87 11.47 24.24
N GLY A 660 -36.39 12.28 23.31
CA GLY A 660 -35.70 13.46 22.78
C GLY A 660 -35.62 14.60 23.80
N ASN A 661 -35.01 15.73 23.40
CA ASN A 661 -34.74 16.85 24.31
C ASN A 661 -36.00 17.44 25.01
N ASN A 662 -37.19 17.27 24.42
CA ASN A 662 -38.47 17.71 24.99
C ASN A 662 -39.21 16.63 25.82
N ARG A 663 -38.53 15.53 26.15
CA ARG A 663 -39.12 14.30 26.72
C ARG A 663 -40.08 13.57 25.77
N ASP A 664 -40.11 13.94 24.48
CA ASP A 664 -40.87 13.25 23.45
C ASP A 664 -40.37 11.81 23.27
N THR A 665 -41.26 10.84 23.44
CA THR A 665 -40.98 9.42 23.26
C THR A 665 -41.38 8.96 21.86
N ALA A 666 -40.89 7.78 21.46
CA ALA A 666 -41.29 7.13 20.20
C ALA A 666 -42.83 7.00 20.07
N LEU A 667 -43.52 6.70 21.18
CA LEU A 667 -44.99 6.56 21.18
C LEU A 667 -45.72 7.90 21.07
N LEU A 668 -45.18 8.98 21.67
CA LEU A 668 -45.75 10.33 21.53
C LEU A 668 -45.73 10.76 20.05
N TRP A 669 -44.62 10.56 19.33
CA TRP A 669 -44.54 10.84 17.89
C TRP A 669 -45.41 9.93 17.03
N ALA A 670 -45.39 8.61 17.26
CA ALA A 670 -46.27 7.68 16.56
C ALA A 670 -47.75 8.05 16.74
N SER A 671 -48.13 8.50 17.93
CA SER A 671 -49.49 8.94 18.26
C SER A 671 -49.84 10.29 17.64
N SER A 672 -48.90 11.23 17.57
CA SER A 672 -49.05 12.52 16.88
C SER A 672 -49.30 12.36 15.38
N CYS A 673 -48.62 11.40 14.76
CA CYS A 673 -48.70 11.09 13.34
C CYS A 673 -49.78 10.04 12.97
N GLY A 674 -50.49 9.46 13.93
CA GLY A 674 -51.56 8.47 13.69
C GLY A 674 -51.08 7.06 13.32
N GLN A 675 -49.81 6.73 13.60
CA GLN A 675 -49.13 5.53 13.15
C GLN A 675 -49.49 4.29 14.00
N LEU A 676 -50.70 3.74 13.81
CA LEU A 676 -51.25 2.64 14.61
C LEU A 676 -50.34 1.41 14.70
N GLU A 677 -49.71 0.97 13.60
CA GLU A 677 -48.83 -0.20 13.61
C GLU A 677 -47.56 0.04 14.45
N VAL A 678 -46.97 1.23 14.33
CA VAL A 678 -45.82 1.63 15.16
C VAL A 678 -46.22 1.73 16.63
N ALA A 679 -47.33 2.40 16.93
CA ALA A 679 -47.83 2.52 18.30
C ALA A 679 -48.08 1.15 18.94
N ARG A 680 -48.59 0.19 18.17
CA ARG A 680 -48.75 -1.20 18.60
C ARG A 680 -47.42 -1.86 18.96
N MET A 681 -46.44 -1.84 18.06
CA MET A 681 -45.14 -2.48 18.29
C MET A 681 -44.39 -1.87 19.47
N LEU A 682 -44.48 -0.56 19.68
CA LEU A 682 -43.83 0.11 20.82
C LEU A 682 -44.46 -0.29 22.15
N VAL A 683 -45.80 -0.40 22.22
CA VAL A 683 -46.52 -0.88 23.42
C VAL A 683 -46.25 -2.37 23.67
N GLU A 684 -46.21 -3.20 22.62
CA GLU A 684 -45.83 -4.63 22.71
C GLU A 684 -44.37 -4.80 23.17
N ALA A 685 -43.48 -3.86 22.84
CA ALA A 685 -42.11 -3.80 23.33
C ALA A 685 -41.97 -3.20 24.76
N GLY A 686 -43.09 -2.86 25.42
CA GLY A 686 -43.09 -2.42 26.82
C GLY A 686 -42.75 -0.95 27.06
N ILE A 687 -42.95 -0.06 26.09
CA ILE A 687 -42.82 1.39 26.32
C ILE A 687 -43.85 1.87 27.35
N ASP A 688 -43.46 2.82 28.22
CA ASP A 688 -44.42 3.49 29.10
C ASP A 688 -45.36 4.36 28.26
N LYS A 689 -46.63 3.94 28.18
CA LYS A 689 -47.66 4.62 27.40
C LYS A 689 -48.23 5.87 28.07
N ASP A 690 -48.02 6.01 29.38
CA ASP A 690 -48.51 7.13 30.20
C ASP A 690 -47.40 8.17 30.44
N ALA A 691 -46.20 7.94 29.91
CA ALA A 691 -45.14 8.93 29.82
C ALA A 691 -45.62 10.18 29.06
N SER A 692 -45.30 11.35 29.61
CA SER A 692 -45.64 12.66 29.04
C SER A 692 -44.42 13.42 28.55
N ASP A 693 -44.64 14.29 27.58
CA ASP A 693 -43.69 15.34 27.19
C ASP A 693 -43.53 16.41 28.31
N LEU A 694 -42.84 17.52 27.99
CA LEU A 694 -42.67 18.67 28.87
C LEU A 694 -43.95 19.50 29.08
N ASP A 695 -44.93 19.46 28.16
CA ASP A 695 -46.22 20.15 28.30
C ASP A 695 -47.22 19.33 29.13
N GLY A 696 -46.89 18.06 29.41
CA GLY A 696 -47.70 17.13 30.20
C GLY A 696 -48.66 16.30 29.35
N ASP A 697 -48.51 16.32 28.03
CA ASP A 697 -49.33 15.53 27.12
C ASP A 697 -48.81 14.10 26.99
N THR A 698 -49.72 13.13 27.14
CA THR A 698 -49.45 11.71 26.93
C THR A 698 -49.83 11.30 25.50
N ALA A 699 -49.38 10.12 25.07
CA ALA A 699 -49.69 9.54 23.76
C ALA A 699 -51.19 9.57 23.44
N LEU A 700 -52.04 9.30 24.45
CA LEU A 700 -53.50 9.34 24.34
C LEU A 700 -54.04 10.75 24.11
N LEU A 701 -53.51 11.75 24.83
CA LEU A 701 -53.92 13.16 24.69
C LEU A 701 -53.54 13.72 23.32
N ILE A 702 -52.33 13.43 22.85
CA ILE A 702 -51.84 13.84 21.52
C ILE A 702 -52.68 13.17 20.41
N ALA A 703 -52.90 11.86 20.47
CA ALA A 703 -53.72 11.15 19.48
C ALA A 703 -55.16 11.71 19.43
N ALA A 704 -55.76 12.01 20.59
CA ALA A 704 -57.09 12.59 20.68
C ALA A 704 -57.16 14.02 20.13
N ARG A 705 -56.16 14.86 20.45
CA ARG A 705 -56.04 16.24 19.95
C ARG A 705 -55.92 16.28 18.42
N ASN A 706 -55.13 15.37 17.84
CA ASN A 706 -54.89 15.31 16.41
C ASN A 706 -55.96 14.51 15.63
N GLY A 707 -56.94 13.91 16.32
CA GLY A 707 -58.08 13.22 15.70
C GLY A 707 -57.83 11.75 15.31
N HIS A 708 -56.75 11.14 15.77
CA HIS A 708 -56.32 9.78 15.40
C HIS A 708 -57.11 8.69 16.15
N ALA A 709 -58.39 8.57 15.81
CA ALA A 709 -59.37 7.75 16.54
C ALA A 709 -58.99 6.26 16.69
N GLU A 710 -58.23 5.68 15.76
CA GLU A 710 -57.77 4.29 15.86
C GLU A 710 -56.66 4.12 16.90
N VAL A 711 -55.70 5.06 16.96
CA VAL A 711 -54.66 5.08 17.98
C VAL A 711 -55.26 5.35 19.36
N VAL A 712 -56.21 6.30 19.47
CA VAL A 712 -56.97 6.55 20.71
C VAL A 712 -57.65 5.27 21.21
N ARG A 713 -58.33 4.54 20.32
CA ARG A 713 -58.98 3.27 20.69
C ARG A 713 -57.97 2.24 21.17
N PHE A 714 -56.86 2.07 20.44
CA PHE A 714 -55.81 1.14 20.81
C PHE A 714 -55.20 1.44 22.19
N LEU A 715 -54.84 2.71 22.47
CA LEU A 715 -54.23 3.09 23.75
C LEU A 715 -55.17 2.92 24.96
N LEU A 716 -56.48 3.11 24.75
CA LEU A 716 -57.54 2.83 25.75
C LEU A 716 -57.82 1.33 25.95
N GLU A 717 -57.55 0.51 24.93
CA GLU A 717 -57.72 -0.95 25.00
C GLU A 717 -56.46 -1.67 25.50
N ALA A 718 -55.28 -1.05 25.38
CA ALA A 718 -53.99 -1.60 25.81
C ALA A 718 -53.97 -2.03 27.29
N ASP A 719 -54.66 -1.30 28.19
CA ASP A 719 -54.77 -1.68 29.62
C ASP A 719 -55.46 -3.03 29.86
N LYS A 720 -56.22 -3.53 28.88
CA LYS A 720 -56.99 -4.79 28.97
C LYS A 720 -56.33 -5.93 28.21
N LEU A 721 -55.29 -5.64 27.43
CA LEU A 721 -54.59 -6.60 26.57
C LEU A 721 -53.31 -7.13 27.22
N PHE A 722 -52.72 -6.37 28.15
CA PHE A 722 -51.43 -6.70 28.79
C PHE A 722 -51.51 -6.77 30.34
N SER A 723 -52.73 -6.77 30.90
CA SER A 723 -53.04 -7.02 32.32
C SER A 723 -53.44 -8.47 32.58
#